data_AF-A0A917CT99-F1
#
_entry.id   AF-A0A917CT99-F1
#
_cell.length_a   1.000
_cell.length_b   1.000
_cell.length_c   1.000
_cell.angle_alpha   90.00
_cell.angle_beta   90.00
_cell.angle_gamma   90.00
#
_symmetry.space_group_name_H-M   'P 1'
#
loop_
_entity.id
_entity.type
_entity.pdbx_description
1 polymer ?
#
loop_
_entity_poly.entity_id
_entity_poly.type
_entity_poly.pdbx_seq_one_letter_code
_entity_poly.pdbx_strand_id
1 'polypeptide(L)'
;MNLPHGDEQIRPFGCYNQEELAAIRSRVQRTPALMKEYSRQQKLAEQFAVDELSAPLEALGAFRVDPFVFETPPGTAYVQLRVHIQGAGEARIGWIKLSHSQRGLPVVLEGASFEQGLAGRLLEADTQAKVQLLPLTAGLAALQPSGATPPASGGEAPAAQCLLIRHPAEAAGTLLHFGAAVPARAGEHYAVQTALSLAAPLSGGIRAGVTFLNEAEQPLGDVLYSPLFNRPTPTNWSYLLEAAGADANVYMISGDRSCAERCVRKLAYILADMRQGMDLFKRDGWHDDDTYGAVHIGRGLAVTSVIYDQIAASGQLNPEEQALILENFRYIAAMMMDTGYYRYDLTQFPDEKGGKRSNWNADRATGLGVYALLFPQEAHAAEYLKHACSVIEWQLEHVVDGDGAWPENIRYHGAVLHRYFLFFALLKRLKGVDYFQHNKVKGMYRFLIGTAVTHDRIQGGASAPPRLLTPAVGDANVHELWFRLLAYAAPFYSGPDPQLTGEMIWTWRRGGEPIQDTGAYPCPLVALLYPRDDLPEIEPEMRSAYYPEVGYVIFRSGQDQPEHAYYAIYEASPLTYHAHHDEGQFSIWADSVPLTLDSGTGGYYNGDRHWFVSGAAHNVVQFVDADGRLRDGPLCSSCEEVFFSEELDYTRSWIPDEYAADYRRHFVFIKAGFSVYLVWDQIRSTAASVWNLHTLSTGAEMDAQSISAHCLGGMRLNALIAEPTGAVITTGDGAVGGAYPLAAQQHFRIHGGPGSDYLVLLHPQGEDSSGVELARLDDGRNEAGIRLYKVSQQGGGWFIVAVNGSARAQQTSLAGLGPLRALGGRGQIVAADPGKETLIIEAGMLYVLVPR
;
A
#
# COMPACT_ATOMS: atom_id res chain seq x y z
N MET A 1 39.92 -8.21 30.08
CA MET A 1 40.03 -7.86 31.51
C MET A 1 38.82 -8.47 32.18
N ASN A 2 39.02 -9.50 33.00
CA ASN A 2 37.93 -10.31 33.57
C ASN A 2 37.21 -9.52 34.67
N LEU A 3 35.90 -9.33 34.53
CA LEU A 3 35.03 -8.80 35.59
C LEU A 3 34.46 -9.97 36.42
N PRO A 4 34.26 -9.77 37.74
CA PRO A 4 33.89 -10.83 38.66
C PRO A 4 32.40 -11.20 38.54
N HIS A 5 32.12 -12.51 38.64
CA HIS A 5 30.79 -13.04 38.92
C HIS A 5 30.35 -12.62 40.33
N GLY A 6 29.37 -11.73 40.42
CA GLY A 6 28.73 -11.33 41.68
C GLY A 6 27.26 -11.00 41.41
N ASP A 7 26.37 -11.65 42.17
CA ASP A 7 24.92 -11.56 42.22
C ASP A 7 24.17 -11.49 40.87
N GLU A 8 23.38 -12.53 40.57
CA GLU A 8 22.35 -12.48 39.53
C GLU A 8 21.35 -11.37 39.87
N GLN A 9 21.66 -10.13 39.49
CA GLN A 9 20.69 -9.05 39.37
C GLN A 9 19.63 -9.55 38.39
N ILE A 10 18.45 -9.87 38.92
CA ILE A 10 17.24 -10.12 38.14
C ILE A 10 17.14 -9.01 37.11
N ARG A 11 17.40 -9.34 35.83
CA ARG A 11 17.45 -8.37 34.74
C ARG A 11 16.04 -7.78 34.59
N PRO A 12 15.84 -6.49 34.89
CA PRO A 12 14.54 -5.87 34.74
C PRO A 12 14.23 -5.64 33.25
N PHE A 13 12.93 -5.62 32.91
CA PHE A 13 12.38 -5.66 31.54
C PHE A 13 13.16 -4.79 30.55
N GLY A 14 13.52 -5.30 29.39
CA GLY A 14 13.78 -4.47 28.20
C GLY A 14 15.03 -3.63 28.36
N CYS A 15 15.89 -4.00 29.32
CA CYS A 15 17.02 -3.19 29.77
C CYS A 15 16.61 -1.97 30.61
N TYR A 16 15.34 -1.81 30.96
CA TYR A 16 14.81 -0.79 31.88
C TYR A 16 14.91 -1.27 33.31
N ASN A 17 15.57 -0.48 34.15
CA ASN A 17 15.60 -0.75 35.58
C ASN A 17 14.25 -0.43 36.25
N GLN A 18 14.12 -0.76 37.54
CA GLN A 18 12.88 -0.55 38.29
C GLN A 18 12.45 0.93 38.34
N GLU A 19 13.41 1.86 38.41
CA GLU A 19 13.16 3.30 38.42
C GLU A 19 12.62 3.77 37.06
N GLU A 20 13.25 3.35 35.97
CA GLU A 20 12.80 3.65 34.61
C GLU A 20 11.41 3.07 34.33
N LEU A 21 11.14 1.85 34.80
CA LEU A 21 9.80 1.24 34.67
C LEU A 21 8.75 2.01 35.46
N ALA A 22 9.08 2.48 36.67
CA ALA A 22 8.19 3.34 37.44
C ALA A 22 7.92 4.68 36.73
N ALA A 23 8.93 5.27 36.09
CA ALA A 23 8.79 6.48 35.28
C ALA A 23 7.89 6.25 34.06
N ILE A 24 8.05 5.12 33.35
CA ILE A 24 7.18 4.74 32.22
C ILE A 24 5.73 4.60 32.68
N ARG A 25 5.47 3.86 33.76
CA ARG A 25 4.12 3.69 34.34
C ARG A 25 3.49 5.03 34.69
N SER A 26 4.26 5.91 35.33
CA SER A 26 3.79 7.24 35.70
C SER A 26 3.47 8.11 34.48
N ARG A 27 4.27 8.03 33.41
CA ARG A 27 4.02 8.77 32.17
C ARG A 27 2.77 8.26 31.45
N VAL A 28 2.61 6.95 31.31
CA VAL A 28 1.41 6.36 30.70
C VAL A 28 0.13 6.83 31.40
N GLN A 29 0.13 6.92 32.73
CA GLN A 29 -1.02 7.39 33.51
C GLN A 29 -1.30 8.90 33.35
N ARG A 30 -0.28 9.71 33.06
CA ARG A 30 -0.40 11.18 33.00
C ARG A 30 -0.63 11.71 31.60
N THR A 31 -0.20 10.99 30.57
CA THR A 31 -0.36 11.40 29.17
C THR A 31 -1.65 10.80 28.58
N PRO A 32 -2.67 11.61 28.23
CA PRO A 32 -3.97 11.10 27.77
C PRO A 32 -3.90 10.15 26.57
N ALA A 33 -3.06 10.46 25.59
CA ALA A 33 -2.88 9.63 24.41
C ALA A 33 -2.33 8.24 24.78
N LEU A 34 -1.29 8.17 25.61
CA LEU A 34 -0.72 6.91 26.08
C LEU A 34 -1.71 6.10 26.92
N MET A 35 -2.50 6.76 27.77
CA MET A 35 -3.54 6.09 28.55
C MET A 35 -4.66 5.52 27.67
N LYS A 36 -5.02 6.21 26.58
CA LYS A 36 -5.98 5.72 25.58
C LYS A 36 -5.46 4.45 24.90
N GLU A 37 -4.21 4.44 24.45
CA GLU A 37 -3.60 3.24 23.86
C GLU A 37 -3.48 2.11 24.88
N TYR A 38 -3.06 2.40 26.11
CA TYR A 38 -3.02 1.39 27.17
C TYR A 38 -4.40 0.78 27.45
N SER A 39 -5.45 1.60 27.48
CA SER A 39 -6.84 1.12 27.65
C SER A 39 -7.28 0.22 26.49
N ARG A 40 -6.80 0.48 25.27
CA ARG A 40 -7.03 -0.40 24.11
C ARG A 40 -6.33 -1.75 24.31
N GLN A 41 -5.09 -1.76 24.78
CA GLN A 41 -4.35 -2.98 25.12
C GLN A 41 -5.07 -3.81 26.19
N GLN A 42 -5.63 -3.17 27.22
CA GLN A 42 -6.44 -3.86 28.23
C GLN A 42 -7.66 -4.55 27.62
N LYS A 43 -8.42 -3.84 26.79
CA LYS A 43 -9.59 -4.41 26.10
C LYS A 43 -9.21 -5.58 25.20
N LEU A 44 -8.10 -5.46 24.47
CA LEU A 44 -7.60 -6.53 23.59
C LEU A 44 -7.21 -7.77 24.40
N ALA A 45 -6.47 -7.58 25.50
CA ALA A 45 -6.10 -8.67 26.40
C ALA A 45 -7.33 -9.38 27.01
N GLU A 46 -8.34 -8.62 27.44
CA GLU A 46 -9.61 -9.15 27.95
C GLU A 46 -10.40 -9.91 26.89
N GLN A 47 -10.49 -9.37 25.66
CA GLN A 47 -11.17 -10.01 24.55
C GLN A 47 -10.56 -11.38 24.24
N PHE A 48 -9.25 -11.45 24.08
CA PHE A 48 -8.56 -12.72 23.82
C PHE A 48 -8.62 -13.69 25.00
N ALA A 49 -8.66 -13.19 26.23
CA ALA A 49 -8.87 -14.05 27.41
C ALA A 49 -10.25 -14.73 27.38
N VAL A 50 -11.30 -14.04 26.89
CA VAL A 50 -12.62 -14.64 26.67
C VAL A 50 -12.57 -15.68 25.56
N ASP A 51 -11.89 -15.38 24.45
CA ASP A 51 -11.76 -16.30 23.33
C ASP A 51 -11.03 -17.59 23.72
N GLU A 52 -9.95 -17.51 24.50
CA GLU A 52 -9.21 -18.66 25.06
C GLU A 52 -10.05 -19.56 25.97
N LEU A 53 -11.08 -19.04 26.62
CA LEU A 53 -12.00 -19.87 27.42
C LEU A 53 -12.97 -20.67 26.54
N SER A 54 -13.17 -20.23 25.29
CA SER A 54 -14.13 -20.84 24.35
C SER A 54 -13.51 -21.94 23.49
N ALA A 55 -12.20 -21.86 23.20
CA ALA A 55 -11.50 -22.80 22.33
C ALA A 55 -9.98 -22.78 22.60
N PRO A 56 -9.26 -23.89 22.31
CA PRO A 56 -7.81 -23.92 22.46
C PRO A 56 -7.11 -23.02 21.43
N LEU A 57 -5.86 -22.62 21.70
CA LEU A 57 -5.14 -21.61 20.91
C LEU A 57 -5.07 -21.97 19.42
N GLU A 58 -4.87 -23.24 19.08
CA GLU A 58 -4.82 -23.76 17.71
C GLU A 58 -6.13 -23.61 16.92
N ALA A 59 -7.24 -23.27 17.59
CA ALA A 59 -8.57 -23.15 16.99
C ALA A 59 -9.11 -21.71 16.87
N LEU A 60 -8.46 -20.71 17.48
CA LEU A 60 -8.93 -19.31 17.53
C LEU A 60 -8.87 -18.57 16.18
N GLY A 61 -7.98 -18.98 15.25
CA GLY A 61 -7.81 -18.37 13.93
C GLY A 61 -7.58 -19.42 12.85
N ALA A 62 -8.22 -20.58 12.97
CA ALA A 62 -7.86 -21.80 12.24
C ALA A 62 -8.36 -21.86 10.78
N PHE A 63 -8.44 -20.73 10.09
CA PHE A 63 -8.90 -20.64 8.71
C PHE A 63 -7.80 -20.04 7.81
N ARG A 64 -7.82 -20.40 6.52
CA ARG A 64 -7.00 -19.80 5.46
C ARG A 64 -7.88 -19.43 4.27
N VAL A 65 -7.54 -18.34 3.61
CA VAL A 65 -8.18 -17.95 2.34
C VAL A 65 -7.37 -18.57 1.20
N ASP A 66 -8.02 -19.36 0.37
CA ASP A 66 -7.45 -19.99 -0.81
C ASP A 66 -7.96 -19.26 -2.08
N PRO A 67 -7.11 -18.49 -2.78
CA PRO A 67 -7.48 -17.80 -4.01
C PRO A 67 -7.31 -18.68 -5.25
N PHE A 68 -8.24 -18.55 -6.19
CA PHE A 68 -8.20 -19.20 -7.49
C PHE A 68 -8.55 -18.20 -8.59
N VAL A 69 -7.55 -17.76 -9.34
CA VAL A 69 -7.71 -16.81 -10.46
C VAL A 69 -7.85 -17.57 -11.78
N PHE A 70 -8.76 -17.14 -12.64
CA PHE A 70 -9.01 -17.74 -13.94
C PHE A 70 -9.43 -16.70 -15.00
N GLU A 71 -9.15 -17.00 -16.25
CA GLU A 71 -9.66 -16.29 -17.43
C GLU A 71 -10.92 -17.00 -17.95
N THR A 72 -11.91 -16.23 -18.40
CA THR A 72 -13.13 -16.78 -19.00
C THR A 72 -12.95 -17.08 -20.49
N PRO A 73 -13.38 -18.25 -21.00
CA PRO A 73 -13.23 -18.60 -22.40
C PRO A 73 -14.17 -17.77 -23.32
N PRO A 74 -13.89 -17.72 -24.64
CA PRO A 74 -14.77 -17.12 -25.63
C PRO A 74 -16.22 -17.63 -25.52
N GLY A 75 -17.19 -16.71 -25.67
CA GLY A 75 -18.62 -17.03 -25.60
C GLY A 75 -19.22 -17.11 -24.19
N THR A 76 -18.40 -16.97 -23.14
CA THR A 76 -18.89 -16.90 -21.75
C THR A 76 -19.78 -15.68 -21.54
N ALA A 77 -20.97 -15.91 -21.00
CA ALA A 77 -21.90 -14.90 -20.51
C ALA A 77 -22.15 -15.03 -19.01
N TYR A 78 -21.96 -16.22 -18.44
CA TYR A 78 -22.12 -16.47 -17.01
C TYR A 78 -21.10 -17.47 -16.46
N VAL A 79 -20.90 -17.44 -15.15
CA VAL A 79 -20.13 -18.43 -14.39
C VAL A 79 -20.97 -19.02 -13.26
N GLN A 80 -20.77 -20.30 -12.98
CA GLN A 80 -21.35 -20.98 -11.82
C GLN A 80 -20.23 -21.59 -10.96
N LEU A 81 -20.31 -21.36 -9.65
CA LEU A 81 -19.27 -21.76 -8.69
C LEU A 81 -19.68 -22.99 -7.89
N ARG A 82 -18.70 -23.85 -7.63
CA ARG A 82 -18.85 -25.00 -6.72
C ARG A 82 -17.60 -25.24 -5.90
N VAL A 83 -17.74 -25.85 -4.73
CA VAL A 83 -16.62 -26.36 -3.93
C VAL A 83 -16.78 -27.86 -3.77
N HIS A 84 -15.73 -28.59 -4.11
CA HIS A 84 -15.67 -30.05 -4.04
C HIS A 84 -14.78 -30.46 -2.87
N ILE A 85 -15.34 -31.26 -1.96
CA ILE A 85 -14.68 -31.80 -0.78
C ILE A 85 -14.61 -33.32 -0.95
N GLN A 86 -13.41 -33.90 -0.91
CA GLN A 86 -13.20 -35.32 -1.16
C GLN A 86 -12.38 -35.99 -0.08
N GLY A 87 -12.71 -37.26 0.20
CA GLY A 87 -11.96 -38.11 1.11
C GLY A 87 -12.39 -37.99 2.58
N ALA A 88 -12.00 -38.99 3.35
CA ALA A 88 -12.21 -39.08 4.79
C ALA A 88 -11.54 -37.91 5.54
N GLY A 89 -12.23 -37.39 6.55
CA GLY A 89 -11.76 -36.32 7.42
C GLY A 89 -12.82 -35.26 7.74
N GLU A 90 -12.39 -34.14 8.30
CA GLU A 90 -13.24 -32.99 8.62
C GLU A 90 -12.76 -31.73 7.90
N ALA A 91 -13.69 -31.02 7.26
CA ALA A 91 -13.44 -29.72 6.64
C ALA A 91 -14.47 -28.70 7.08
N ARG A 92 -14.06 -27.45 7.26
CA ARG A 92 -14.97 -26.33 7.49
C ARG A 92 -14.82 -25.30 6.37
N ILE A 93 -15.95 -24.78 5.92
CA ILE A 93 -16.01 -23.71 4.91
C ILE A 93 -16.64 -22.49 5.58
N GLY A 94 -15.91 -21.37 5.56
CA GLY A 94 -16.37 -20.11 6.16
C GLY A 94 -17.20 -19.28 5.19
N TRP A 95 -16.67 -19.04 4.00
CA TRP A 95 -17.31 -18.25 2.95
C TRP A 95 -16.63 -18.49 1.60
N ILE A 96 -17.29 -18.05 0.54
CA ILE A 96 -16.73 -17.92 -0.80
C ILE A 96 -16.96 -16.48 -1.29
N LYS A 97 -15.99 -15.93 -2.03
CA LYS A 97 -16.09 -14.61 -2.64
C LYS A 97 -15.66 -14.70 -4.10
N LEU A 98 -16.40 -14.01 -4.97
CA LEU A 98 -16.02 -13.80 -6.36
C LEU A 98 -15.62 -12.34 -6.54
N SER A 99 -14.51 -12.10 -7.24
CA SER A 99 -14.03 -10.76 -7.57
C SER A 99 -13.73 -10.68 -9.06
N HIS A 100 -14.01 -9.53 -9.67
CA HIS A 100 -13.56 -9.19 -11.01
C HIS A 100 -12.08 -8.77 -10.91
N SER A 101 -11.18 -9.69 -11.21
CA SER A 101 -9.74 -9.57 -10.95
C SER A 101 -9.12 -8.38 -11.70
N GLN A 102 -9.52 -8.15 -12.96
CA GLN A 102 -9.11 -6.99 -13.77
C GLN A 102 -9.76 -5.65 -13.39
N ARG A 103 -10.54 -5.58 -12.31
CA ARG A 103 -11.07 -4.32 -11.78
C ARG A 103 -10.86 -4.18 -10.27
N GLY A 104 -10.41 -5.25 -9.60
CA GLY A 104 -10.31 -5.32 -8.14
C GLY A 104 -11.65 -5.24 -7.42
N LEU A 105 -12.79 -5.38 -8.12
CA LEU A 105 -14.12 -5.16 -7.56
C LEU A 105 -14.79 -6.48 -7.17
N PRO A 106 -15.53 -6.53 -6.04
CA PRO A 106 -16.31 -7.71 -5.69
C PRO A 106 -17.46 -7.92 -6.68
N VAL A 107 -17.75 -9.18 -7.00
CA VAL A 107 -18.96 -9.58 -7.71
C VAL A 107 -19.94 -10.14 -6.68
N VAL A 108 -21.18 -9.63 -6.70
CA VAL A 108 -22.22 -10.09 -5.76
C VAL A 108 -22.54 -11.56 -6.04
N LEU A 109 -22.43 -12.37 -5.00
CA LEU A 109 -22.75 -13.79 -5.02
C LEU A 109 -23.79 -14.10 -3.95
N GLU A 110 -24.96 -14.57 -4.37
CA GLU A 110 -25.99 -15.04 -3.43
C GLU A 110 -25.48 -16.26 -2.66
N GLY A 111 -25.64 -16.24 -1.32
CA GLY A 111 -25.10 -17.31 -0.49
C GLY A 111 -23.57 -17.33 -0.43
N ALA A 112 -22.90 -16.18 -0.52
CA ALA A 112 -21.45 -16.08 -0.29
C ALA A 112 -21.02 -16.51 1.13
N SER A 113 -21.85 -16.26 2.16
CA SER A 113 -21.61 -16.61 3.57
C SER A 113 -22.75 -17.42 4.19
N PHE A 114 -22.48 -18.23 5.21
CA PHE A 114 -23.49 -19.10 5.82
C PHE A 114 -24.40 -18.41 6.86
N GLU A 115 -24.44 -17.07 6.90
CA GLU A 115 -25.29 -16.31 7.85
C GLU A 115 -26.78 -16.64 7.71
N GLN A 116 -27.22 -16.96 6.49
CA GLN A 116 -28.60 -17.39 6.19
C GLN A 116 -28.72 -18.92 6.09
N GLY A 117 -27.82 -19.66 6.73
CA GLY A 117 -27.71 -21.11 6.61
C GLY A 117 -27.35 -21.55 5.19
N LEU A 118 -28.08 -22.54 4.65
CA LEU A 118 -27.86 -23.09 3.29
C LEU A 118 -28.80 -22.49 2.22
N ALA A 119 -29.53 -21.42 2.52
CA ALA A 119 -30.37 -20.75 1.53
C ALA A 119 -29.55 -20.35 0.28
N GLY A 120 -30.13 -20.52 -0.91
CA GLY A 120 -29.47 -20.20 -2.19
C GLY A 120 -28.37 -21.18 -2.61
N ARG A 121 -28.29 -22.38 -2.01
CA ARG A 121 -27.26 -23.39 -2.32
C ARG A 121 -27.85 -24.76 -2.54
N LEU A 122 -27.19 -25.55 -3.38
CA LEU A 122 -27.44 -26.98 -3.53
C LEU A 122 -26.26 -27.74 -2.91
N LEU A 123 -26.58 -28.65 -2.00
CA LEU A 123 -25.62 -29.52 -1.34
C LEU A 123 -25.86 -30.96 -1.80
N GLU A 124 -24.90 -31.52 -2.50
CA GLU A 124 -24.87 -32.94 -2.87
C GLU A 124 -23.83 -33.63 -1.98
N ALA A 125 -24.27 -34.48 -1.06
CA ALA A 125 -23.38 -35.15 -0.11
C ALA A 125 -23.59 -36.66 -0.14
N ASP A 126 -22.53 -37.44 0.04
CA ASP A 126 -22.65 -38.87 0.27
C ASP A 126 -23.60 -39.15 1.44
N THR A 127 -24.39 -40.22 1.35
CA THR A 127 -25.32 -40.65 2.42
C THR A 127 -24.69 -40.78 3.80
N GLN A 128 -23.38 -41.02 3.88
CA GLN A 128 -22.64 -41.16 5.13
C GLN A 128 -21.95 -39.85 5.58
N ALA A 129 -21.93 -38.82 4.74
CA ALA A 129 -21.39 -37.51 5.10
C ALA A 129 -22.29 -36.83 6.15
N LYS A 130 -21.67 -36.23 7.17
CA LYS A 130 -22.39 -35.40 8.15
C LYS A 130 -22.09 -33.94 7.87
N VAL A 131 -23.13 -33.14 7.70
CA VAL A 131 -23.03 -31.71 7.43
C VAL A 131 -23.76 -30.93 8.53
N GLN A 132 -23.09 -29.94 9.10
CA GLN A 132 -23.60 -29.15 10.22
C GLN A 132 -23.18 -27.68 10.08
N LEU A 133 -24.08 -26.76 10.42
CA LEU A 133 -23.74 -25.36 10.62
C LEU A 133 -23.20 -25.15 12.03
N LEU A 134 -22.04 -24.51 12.16
CA LEU A 134 -21.44 -24.16 13.43
C LEU A 134 -21.28 -22.64 13.54
N PRO A 135 -21.37 -22.08 14.75
CA PRO A 135 -20.87 -20.73 15.01
C PRO A 135 -19.42 -20.66 14.55
N LEU A 136 -19.11 -19.59 13.83
CA LEU A 136 -17.77 -19.31 13.39
C LEU A 136 -17.02 -18.77 14.62
N THR A 137 -15.86 -19.35 14.95
CA THR A 137 -15.05 -18.87 16.08
C THR A 137 -14.67 -17.41 15.86
N ALA A 138 -14.65 -16.62 16.94
CA ALA A 138 -14.22 -15.22 16.88
C ALA A 138 -12.81 -15.14 16.27
N GLY A 139 -12.59 -14.24 15.29
CA GLY A 139 -11.28 -14.06 14.67
C GLY A 139 -11.24 -14.01 13.14
N LEU A 140 -12.29 -14.44 12.44
CA LEU A 140 -12.29 -14.43 10.97
C LEU A 140 -12.39 -13.01 10.38
N ALA A 141 -12.88 -12.04 11.15
CA ALA A 141 -12.76 -10.62 10.84
C ALA A 141 -11.29 -10.16 10.75
N ALA A 142 -10.35 -10.90 11.35
CA ALA A 142 -8.90 -10.68 11.25
C ALA A 142 -8.26 -11.42 10.06
N LEU A 143 -8.99 -12.26 9.32
CA LEU A 143 -8.55 -12.77 7.99
C LEU A 143 -8.71 -11.69 6.92
N GLN A 144 -8.32 -10.45 7.23
CA GLN A 144 -8.10 -9.46 6.20
C GLN A 144 -6.70 -9.74 5.63
N PRO A 145 -6.59 -10.08 4.35
CA PRO A 145 -5.31 -10.28 3.71
C PRO A 145 -4.50 -8.99 3.78
N SER A 146 -3.19 -9.10 3.91
CA SER A 146 -2.28 -7.94 3.94
C SER A 146 -2.60 -6.97 2.80
N GLY A 147 -2.98 -5.72 3.11
CA GLY A 147 -3.34 -4.69 2.12
C GLY A 147 -4.84 -4.46 1.89
N ALA A 148 -5.74 -5.27 2.47
CA ALA A 148 -7.17 -5.01 2.37
C ALA A 148 -7.58 -3.81 3.23
N THR A 149 -8.18 -2.80 2.60
CA THR A 149 -8.90 -1.70 3.26
C THR A 149 -9.99 -2.29 4.15
N PRO A 150 -9.96 -2.11 5.48
CA PRO A 150 -11.07 -2.50 6.33
C PRO A 150 -12.31 -1.71 5.92
N PRO A 151 -13.51 -2.32 5.81
CA PRO A 151 -14.71 -1.55 5.57
C PRO A 151 -14.94 -0.53 6.70
N ALA A 152 -15.26 0.70 6.31
CA ALA A 152 -15.66 1.77 7.22
C ALA A 152 -17.07 1.52 7.76
N SER A 153 -17.26 0.51 8.61
CA SER A 153 -18.49 0.37 9.38
C SER A 153 -18.28 -0.44 10.66
N GLY A 154 -18.27 0.26 11.80
CA GLY A 154 -18.31 -0.32 13.14
C GLY A 154 -19.70 -0.81 13.55
N GLY A 155 -20.38 -1.56 12.67
CA GLY A 155 -21.59 -2.27 13.03
C GLY A 155 -21.26 -3.56 13.77
N GLU A 156 -22.11 -3.97 14.72
CA GLU A 156 -22.07 -5.34 15.25
C GLU A 156 -22.20 -6.32 14.09
N ALA A 157 -21.14 -7.11 13.85
CA ALA A 157 -21.15 -8.13 12.82
C ALA A 157 -22.25 -9.15 13.16
N PRO A 158 -23.11 -9.54 12.20
CA PRO A 158 -24.04 -10.64 12.41
C PRO A 158 -23.30 -11.91 12.84
N ALA A 159 -23.98 -12.81 13.55
CA ALA A 159 -23.39 -14.06 14.02
C ALA A 159 -22.94 -14.92 12.83
N ALA A 160 -21.66 -14.81 12.47
CA ALA A 160 -21.09 -15.54 11.35
C ALA A 160 -21.15 -17.05 11.62
N GLN A 161 -21.50 -17.83 10.59
CA GLN A 161 -21.57 -19.31 10.64
C GLN A 161 -20.59 -19.91 9.64
N CYS A 162 -20.10 -21.11 9.94
CA CYS A 162 -19.35 -21.95 8.99
C CYS A 162 -20.06 -23.28 8.77
N LEU A 163 -19.79 -23.91 7.62
CA LEU A 163 -20.26 -25.25 7.29
C LEU A 163 -19.20 -26.28 7.66
N LEU A 164 -19.49 -27.16 8.62
CA LEU A 164 -18.68 -28.33 8.93
C LEU A 164 -19.15 -29.54 8.11
N ILE A 165 -18.21 -30.19 7.45
CA ILE A 165 -18.43 -31.42 6.68
C ILE A 165 -17.52 -32.51 7.25
N ARG A 166 -18.10 -33.67 7.55
CA ARG A 166 -17.37 -34.86 8.03
C ARG A 166 -17.61 -36.04 7.10
N HIS A 167 -16.53 -36.62 6.60
CA HIS A 167 -16.54 -37.80 5.76
C HIS A 167 -15.94 -39.00 6.50
N PRO A 168 -16.68 -40.11 6.65
CA PRO A 168 -16.18 -41.30 7.35
C PRO A 168 -15.32 -42.22 6.48
N ALA A 169 -15.36 -42.09 5.15
CA ALA A 169 -14.71 -43.00 4.22
C ALA A 169 -13.94 -42.24 3.11
N GLU A 170 -12.89 -42.85 2.56
CA GLU A 170 -12.04 -42.25 1.52
C GLU A 170 -12.78 -41.99 0.21
N ALA A 171 -13.79 -42.80 -0.11
CA ALA A 171 -14.60 -42.62 -1.31
C ALA A 171 -15.69 -41.54 -1.16
N ALA A 172 -15.92 -41.02 0.05
CA ALA A 172 -16.98 -40.05 0.28
C ALA A 172 -16.62 -38.68 -0.32
N GLY A 173 -17.63 -38.00 -0.85
CA GLY A 173 -17.52 -36.67 -1.42
C GLY A 173 -18.72 -35.81 -1.06
N THR A 174 -18.47 -34.51 -1.00
CA THR A 174 -19.50 -33.48 -0.90
C THR A 174 -19.24 -32.41 -1.96
N LEU A 175 -20.28 -32.03 -2.69
CA LEU A 175 -20.27 -30.95 -3.66
C LEU A 175 -21.23 -29.85 -3.20
N LEU A 176 -20.70 -28.65 -3.05
CA LEU A 176 -21.45 -27.47 -2.64
C LEU A 176 -21.55 -26.50 -3.83
N HIS A 177 -22.76 -26.28 -4.32
CA HIS A 177 -23.03 -25.31 -5.38
C HIS A 177 -23.44 -23.96 -4.77
N PHE A 178 -22.87 -22.88 -5.29
CA PHE A 178 -23.14 -21.53 -4.80
C PHE A 178 -23.95 -20.73 -5.82
N GLY A 179 -25.14 -20.28 -5.39
CA GLY A 179 -25.96 -19.30 -6.10
C GLY A 179 -26.46 -19.74 -7.49
N ALA A 180 -27.18 -18.82 -8.13
CA ALA A 180 -27.47 -18.86 -9.56
C ALA A 180 -26.23 -18.49 -10.39
N ALA A 181 -26.30 -18.72 -11.70
CA ALA A 181 -25.26 -18.28 -12.63
C ALA A 181 -25.05 -16.76 -12.54
N VAL A 182 -23.79 -16.35 -12.40
CA VAL A 182 -23.40 -14.94 -12.23
C VAL A 182 -22.89 -14.39 -13.56
N PRO A 183 -23.31 -13.18 -13.99
CA PRO A 183 -22.82 -12.59 -15.24
C PRO A 183 -21.30 -12.48 -15.27
N ALA A 184 -20.70 -12.87 -16.38
CA ALA A 184 -19.27 -12.77 -16.65
C ALA A 184 -19.04 -12.44 -18.12
N ARG A 185 -17.92 -11.79 -18.45
CA ARG A 185 -17.59 -11.46 -19.84
C ARG A 185 -16.41 -12.28 -20.31
N ALA A 186 -16.54 -12.87 -21.49
CA ALA A 186 -15.48 -13.61 -22.15
C ALA A 186 -14.16 -12.82 -22.25
N GLY A 187 -13.03 -13.48 -21.99
CA GLY A 187 -11.69 -12.90 -22.02
C GLY A 187 -11.32 -12.03 -20.80
N GLU A 188 -12.24 -11.84 -19.85
CA GLU A 188 -11.93 -11.15 -18.59
C GLU A 188 -11.47 -12.14 -17.51
N HIS A 189 -10.67 -11.64 -16.56
CA HIS A 189 -10.20 -12.43 -15.42
C HIS A 189 -11.04 -12.21 -14.17
N TYR A 190 -11.29 -13.31 -13.45
CA TYR A 190 -12.00 -13.36 -12.18
C TYR A 190 -11.22 -14.17 -11.16
N ALA A 191 -11.49 -13.92 -9.88
CA ALA A 191 -10.88 -14.63 -8.77
C ALA A 191 -11.94 -15.16 -7.82
N VAL A 192 -11.87 -16.45 -7.50
CA VAL A 192 -12.64 -17.10 -6.43
C VAL A 192 -11.77 -17.21 -5.20
N GLN A 193 -12.24 -16.71 -4.07
CA GLN A 193 -11.57 -16.87 -2.78
C GLN A 193 -12.43 -17.75 -1.89
N THR A 194 -11.84 -18.77 -1.27
CA THR A 194 -12.55 -19.70 -0.38
C THR A 194 -11.90 -19.70 1.00
N ALA A 195 -12.66 -19.44 2.06
CA ALA A 195 -12.18 -19.57 3.43
C ALA A 195 -12.33 -21.02 3.92
N LEU A 196 -11.19 -21.70 4.12
CA LEU A 196 -11.10 -23.12 4.44
C LEU A 196 -10.45 -23.35 5.80
N SER A 197 -10.93 -24.36 6.53
CA SER A 197 -10.32 -24.82 7.78
C SER A 197 -10.28 -26.35 7.85
N LEU A 198 -9.08 -26.90 8.05
CA LEU A 198 -8.79 -28.33 8.16
C LEU A 198 -7.94 -28.55 9.42
N ALA A 199 -8.40 -29.42 10.33
CA ALA A 199 -7.59 -29.84 11.47
C ALA A 199 -6.44 -30.78 11.05
N ALA A 200 -6.67 -31.56 9.99
CA ALA A 200 -5.70 -32.45 9.35
C ALA A 200 -6.05 -32.56 7.85
N PRO A 201 -5.12 -32.99 6.98
CA PRO A 201 -5.43 -33.24 5.58
C PRO A 201 -6.53 -34.28 5.43
N LEU A 202 -7.41 -34.07 4.45
CA LEU A 202 -8.34 -35.09 3.97
C LEU A 202 -7.58 -36.12 3.12
N SER A 203 -8.13 -37.31 2.90
CA SER A 203 -7.55 -38.26 1.94
C SER A 203 -7.69 -37.81 0.47
N GLY A 204 -8.65 -36.92 0.16
CA GLY A 204 -8.90 -36.42 -1.20
C GLY A 204 -8.68 -34.91 -1.38
N GLY A 205 -8.94 -34.09 -0.35
CA GLY A 205 -8.72 -32.65 -0.32
C GLY A 205 -9.90 -31.80 -0.81
N ILE A 206 -9.66 -30.52 -1.07
CA ILE A 206 -10.69 -29.54 -1.45
C ILE A 206 -10.29 -28.80 -2.74
N ARG A 207 -11.26 -28.55 -3.63
CA ARG A 207 -11.09 -27.71 -4.83
C ARG A 207 -12.27 -26.78 -5.05
N ALA A 208 -12.01 -25.54 -5.46
CA ALA A 208 -13.02 -24.70 -6.10
C ALA A 208 -13.19 -25.15 -7.57
N GLY A 209 -14.40 -25.05 -8.10
CA GLY A 209 -14.75 -25.39 -9.47
C GLY A 209 -15.58 -24.28 -10.12
N VAL A 210 -15.29 -23.99 -11.38
CA VAL A 210 -15.94 -22.96 -12.18
C VAL A 210 -16.52 -23.59 -13.44
N THR A 211 -17.81 -23.43 -13.65
CA THR A 211 -18.50 -23.81 -14.89
C THR A 211 -18.78 -22.54 -15.69
N PHE A 212 -18.30 -22.49 -16.93
CA PHE A 212 -18.58 -21.37 -17.85
C PHE A 212 -19.84 -21.66 -18.64
N LEU A 213 -20.72 -20.67 -18.77
CA LEU A 213 -22.00 -20.81 -19.45
C LEU A 213 -22.14 -19.73 -20.55
N ASN A 214 -22.79 -20.09 -21.65
CA ASN A 214 -23.14 -19.14 -22.72
C ASN A 214 -24.44 -18.36 -22.39
N GLU A 215 -24.90 -17.49 -23.30
CA GLU A 215 -26.14 -16.71 -23.13
C GLU A 215 -27.41 -17.57 -22.96
N ALA A 216 -27.40 -18.81 -23.45
CA ALA A 216 -28.48 -19.78 -23.27
C ALA A 216 -28.31 -20.62 -22.00
N GLU A 217 -27.40 -20.22 -21.10
CA GLU A 217 -27.02 -20.93 -19.87
C GLU A 217 -26.52 -22.36 -20.09
N GLN A 218 -25.97 -22.66 -21.28
CA GLN A 218 -25.38 -23.96 -21.58
C GLN A 218 -23.88 -23.99 -21.27
N PRO A 219 -23.35 -25.10 -20.72
CA PRO A 219 -21.92 -25.23 -20.42
C PRO A 219 -21.00 -25.09 -21.64
N LEU A 220 -19.95 -24.29 -21.48
CA LEU A 220 -18.86 -24.09 -22.44
C LEU A 220 -17.65 -24.95 -22.03
N GLY A 221 -17.81 -26.27 -22.16
CA GLY A 221 -16.76 -27.25 -21.87
C GLY A 221 -16.80 -27.81 -20.45
N ASP A 222 -15.67 -28.40 -20.03
CA ASP A 222 -15.51 -29.01 -18.72
C ASP A 222 -15.34 -27.96 -17.61
N VAL A 223 -15.62 -28.37 -16.37
CA VAL A 223 -15.41 -27.50 -15.22
C VAL A 223 -13.94 -27.30 -14.96
N LEU A 224 -13.55 -26.04 -14.84
CA LEU A 224 -12.21 -25.64 -14.44
C LEU A 224 -12.07 -25.74 -12.92
N TYR A 225 -11.02 -26.42 -12.44
CA TYR A 225 -10.77 -26.61 -11.01
C TYR A 225 -9.53 -25.87 -10.53
N SER A 226 -9.58 -25.38 -9.29
CA SER A 226 -8.42 -24.86 -8.57
C SER A 226 -7.37 -25.95 -8.30
N PRO A 227 -6.13 -25.57 -7.97
CA PRO A 227 -5.19 -26.45 -7.29
C PRO A 227 -5.82 -27.11 -6.05
N LEU A 228 -5.29 -28.26 -5.66
CA LEU A 228 -5.80 -29.02 -4.52
C LEU A 228 -5.38 -28.37 -3.20
N PHE A 229 -6.34 -27.90 -2.41
CA PHE A 229 -6.11 -27.50 -1.03
C PHE A 229 -6.22 -28.72 -0.11
N ASN A 230 -5.11 -29.12 0.53
CA ASN A 230 -5.13 -30.27 1.43
C ASN A 230 -4.05 -30.24 2.51
N ARG A 231 -4.13 -29.25 3.40
CA ARG A 231 -3.18 -29.08 4.50
C ARG A 231 -3.87 -28.60 5.78
N PRO A 232 -3.31 -28.86 6.97
CA PRO A 232 -3.82 -28.30 8.22
C PRO A 232 -3.81 -26.77 8.19
N THR A 233 -4.75 -26.17 8.91
CA THR A 233 -4.86 -24.71 9.05
C THR A 233 -4.98 -24.31 10.52
N PRO A 234 -4.03 -24.68 11.41
CA PRO A 234 -4.09 -24.21 12.79
C PRO A 234 -4.02 -22.67 12.84
N THR A 235 -4.35 -22.10 13.99
CA THR A 235 -4.16 -20.67 14.24
C THR A 235 -2.73 -20.27 13.88
N ASN A 236 -2.59 -19.32 12.96
CA ASN A 236 -1.28 -18.81 12.58
C ASN A 236 -0.66 -18.04 13.75
N TRP A 237 0.66 -18.16 13.96
CA TRP A 237 1.39 -17.41 14.98
C TRP A 237 1.09 -15.89 14.95
N SER A 238 0.87 -15.32 13.77
CA SER A 238 0.63 -13.90 13.56
C SER A 238 -0.67 -13.42 14.21
N TYR A 239 -1.69 -14.28 14.24
CA TYR A 239 -2.99 -14.00 14.85
C TYR A 239 -2.87 -13.73 16.36
N LEU A 240 -1.96 -14.42 17.02
CA LEU A 240 -1.76 -14.32 18.48
C LEU A 240 -0.72 -13.28 18.88
N LEU A 241 -0.01 -12.67 17.93
CA LEU A 241 1.11 -11.78 18.23
C LEU A 241 0.66 -10.52 18.98
N GLU A 242 -0.35 -9.82 18.47
CA GLU A 242 -0.86 -8.60 19.14
C GLU A 242 -1.51 -8.94 20.48
N ALA A 243 -2.19 -10.09 20.58
CA ALA A 243 -2.78 -10.58 21.82
C ALA A 243 -1.72 -10.85 22.91
N ALA A 244 -0.62 -11.53 22.54
CA ALA A 244 0.50 -11.76 23.45
C ALA A 244 1.18 -10.44 23.84
N GLY A 245 1.33 -9.51 22.89
CA GLY A 245 1.85 -8.17 23.15
C GLY A 245 0.97 -7.37 24.12
N ALA A 246 -0.35 -7.47 23.98
CA ALA A 246 -1.31 -6.82 24.87
C ALA A 246 -1.21 -7.33 26.31
N ASP A 247 -1.20 -8.66 26.51
CA ASP A 247 -0.98 -9.25 27.82
C ASP A 247 0.37 -8.82 28.43
N ALA A 248 1.44 -8.84 27.63
CA ALA A 248 2.76 -8.41 28.08
C ALA A 248 2.78 -6.93 28.50
N ASN A 249 2.11 -6.06 27.76
CA ASN A 249 1.99 -4.63 28.07
C ASN A 249 1.16 -4.39 29.33
N VAL A 250 0.04 -5.10 29.50
CA VAL A 250 -0.78 -5.02 30.72
C VAL A 250 0.02 -5.47 31.93
N TYR A 251 0.74 -6.59 31.83
CA TYR A 251 1.63 -7.05 32.89
C TYR A 251 2.71 -6.00 33.21
N MET A 252 3.38 -5.47 32.20
CA MET A 252 4.45 -4.48 32.37
C MET A 252 3.96 -3.23 33.13
N ILE A 253 2.76 -2.74 32.82
CA ILE A 253 2.20 -1.51 33.42
C ILE A 253 1.55 -1.78 34.79
N SER A 254 0.73 -2.83 34.92
CA SER A 254 -0.08 -3.09 36.12
C SER A 254 0.56 -4.05 37.12
N GLY A 255 1.44 -4.93 36.66
CA GLY A 255 1.95 -6.06 37.44
C GLY A 255 1.00 -7.26 37.53
N ASP A 256 -0.10 -7.29 36.79
CA ASP A 256 -1.06 -8.40 36.80
C ASP A 256 -0.44 -9.70 36.26
N ARG A 257 -0.18 -10.64 37.18
CA ARG A 257 0.45 -11.93 36.87
C ARG A 257 -0.42 -12.83 35.99
N SER A 258 -1.74 -12.66 36.00
CA SER A 258 -2.62 -13.44 35.12
C SER A 258 -2.34 -13.14 33.65
N CYS A 259 -2.02 -11.88 33.32
CA CYS A 259 -1.61 -11.47 31.99
C CYS A 259 -0.28 -12.12 31.60
N ALA A 260 0.70 -12.14 32.50
CA ALA A 260 1.98 -12.82 32.25
C ALA A 260 1.79 -14.32 31.98
N GLU A 261 0.95 -15.00 32.75
CA GLU A 261 0.63 -16.42 32.58
C GLU A 261 0.00 -16.71 31.20
N ARG A 262 -1.00 -15.90 30.79
CA ARG A 262 -1.60 -16.01 29.44
C ARG A 262 -0.57 -15.77 28.34
N CYS A 263 0.33 -14.82 28.55
CA CYS A 263 1.38 -14.49 27.61
C CYS A 263 2.38 -15.64 27.41
N VAL A 264 2.79 -16.34 28.49
CA VAL A 264 3.65 -17.53 28.39
C VAL A 264 3.05 -18.58 27.47
N ARG A 265 1.75 -18.90 27.63
CA ARG A 265 1.06 -19.90 26.81
C ARG A 265 1.02 -19.50 25.33
N LYS A 266 0.65 -18.26 25.04
CA LYS A 266 0.64 -17.74 23.65
C LYS A 266 2.03 -17.75 23.04
N LEU A 267 3.04 -17.30 23.77
CA LEU A 267 4.42 -17.25 23.28
C LEU A 267 4.96 -18.64 22.96
N ALA A 268 4.70 -19.63 23.82
CA ALA A 268 5.08 -21.02 23.56
C ALA A 268 4.43 -21.56 22.27
N TYR A 269 3.15 -21.29 22.05
CA TYR A 269 2.44 -21.66 20.83
C TYR A 269 3.00 -20.95 19.59
N ILE A 270 3.15 -19.62 19.65
CA ILE A 270 3.65 -18.78 18.56
C ILE A 270 4.99 -19.30 18.04
N LEU A 271 5.95 -19.56 18.94
CA LEU A 271 7.29 -20.00 18.56
C LEU A 271 7.30 -21.43 18.01
N ALA A 272 6.41 -22.31 18.49
CA ALA A 272 6.26 -23.65 17.94
C ALA A 272 5.66 -23.63 16.52
N ASP A 273 4.63 -22.81 16.29
CA ASP A 273 4.01 -22.64 14.96
C ASP A 273 4.99 -22.00 13.96
N MET A 274 5.75 -20.97 14.38
CA MET A 274 6.83 -20.39 13.56
C MET A 274 7.83 -21.47 13.12
N ARG A 275 8.34 -22.28 14.05
CA ARG A 275 9.29 -23.36 13.75
C ARG A 275 8.73 -24.35 12.74
N GLN A 276 7.52 -24.85 12.97
CA GLN A 276 6.87 -25.80 12.05
C GLN A 276 6.65 -25.18 10.66
N GLY A 277 6.14 -23.96 10.60
CA GLY A 277 5.86 -23.31 9.33
C GLY A 277 7.13 -22.96 8.54
N MET A 278 8.22 -22.61 9.22
CA MET A 278 9.53 -22.40 8.59
C MET A 278 10.09 -23.69 7.96
N ASP A 279 9.88 -24.85 8.59
CA ASP A 279 10.27 -26.14 8.01
C ASP A 279 9.49 -26.45 6.74
N LEU A 280 8.19 -26.17 6.74
CA LEU A 280 7.32 -26.32 5.57
C LEU A 280 7.75 -25.34 4.46
N PHE A 281 7.95 -24.06 4.81
CA PHE A 281 8.37 -23.02 3.86
C PHE A 281 9.71 -23.35 3.21
N LYS A 282 10.68 -23.85 3.99
CA LYS A 282 11.99 -24.29 3.47
C LYS A 282 11.87 -25.48 2.52
N ARG A 283 10.96 -26.42 2.80
CA ARG A 283 10.77 -27.65 2.02
C ARG A 283 10.04 -27.38 0.70
N ASP A 284 8.93 -26.64 0.77
CA ASP A 284 7.97 -26.53 -0.33
C ASP A 284 8.11 -25.22 -1.11
N GLY A 285 8.81 -24.24 -0.54
CA GLY A 285 8.98 -22.92 -1.13
C GLY A 285 7.80 -21.99 -0.88
N TRP A 286 7.79 -20.88 -1.63
CA TRP A 286 7.03 -19.66 -1.31
C TRP A 286 5.50 -19.72 -1.58
N HIS A 287 4.99 -20.79 -2.21
CA HIS A 287 3.67 -20.77 -2.88
C HIS A 287 2.44 -20.88 -1.98
N ASP A 288 2.62 -21.03 -0.67
CA ASP A 288 1.60 -21.64 0.18
C ASP A 288 1.08 -20.72 1.30
N ASP A 289 1.95 -20.04 2.06
CA ASP A 289 1.57 -19.10 3.13
C ASP A 289 2.80 -18.23 3.48
N ASP A 290 2.81 -16.96 3.07
CA ASP A 290 4.00 -16.12 3.23
C ASP A 290 4.28 -15.72 4.68
N THR A 291 3.33 -15.94 5.60
CA THR A 291 3.48 -15.67 7.04
C THR A 291 4.69 -16.38 7.65
N TYR A 292 5.16 -17.46 7.02
CA TYR A 292 6.34 -18.21 7.41
C TYR A 292 7.59 -17.86 6.63
N GLY A 293 7.54 -16.84 5.76
CA GLY A 293 8.68 -16.30 5.03
C GLY A 293 9.59 -15.44 5.90
N ALA A 294 10.83 -15.25 5.46
CA ALA A 294 11.89 -14.57 6.22
C ALA A 294 11.53 -13.15 6.67
N VAL A 295 10.75 -12.41 5.88
CA VAL A 295 10.27 -11.06 6.25
C VAL A 295 9.38 -11.10 7.48
N HIS A 296 8.36 -11.95 7.48
CA HIS A 296 7.34 -11.98 8.53
C HIS A 296 7.88 -12.66 9.79
N ILE A 297 8.68 -13.71 9.64
CA ILE A 297 9.41 -14.30 10.76
C ILE A 297 10.42 -13.33 11.36
N GLY A 298 11.12 -12.53 10.56
CA GLY A 298 12.01 -11.47 11.06
C GLY A 298 11.27 -10.47 11.96
N ARG A 299 10.11 -10.00 11.51
CA ARG A 299 9.22 -9.13 12.30
C ARG A 299 8.76 -9.83 13.58
N GLY A 300 8.30 -11.08 13.46
CA GLY A 300 7.85 -11.89 14.59
C GLY A 300 8.94 -12.14 15.62
N LEU A 301 10.16 -12.44 15.20
CA LEU A 301 11.32 -12.68 16.07
C LEU A 301 11.67 -11.45 16.90
N ALA A 302 11.63 -10.24 16.31
CA ALA A 302 11.83 -9.01 17.06
C ALA A 302 10.78 -8.84 18.17
N VAL A 303 9.50 -8.96 17.81
CA VAL A 303 8.38 -8.69 18.73
C VAL A 303 8.30 -9.76 19.82
N THR A 304 8.42 -11.03 19.47
CA THR A 304 8.40 -12.14 20.46
C THR A 304 9.59 -12.08 21.41
N SER A 305 10.77 -11.65 20.96
CA SER A 305 11.93 -11.42 21.84
C SER A 305 11.64 -10.34 22.88
N VAL A 306 10.99 -9.24 22.48
CA VAL A 306 10.56 -8.18 23.40
C VAL A 306 9.49 -8.69 24.37
N ILE A 307 8.48 -9.43 23.88
CA ILE A 307 7.41 -10.02 24.70
C ILE A 307 7.99 -10.96 25.77
N TYR A 308 8.90 -11.86 25.39
CA TYR A 308 9.58 -12.76 26.32
C TYR A 308 10.27 -11.95 27.42
N ASP A 309 11.04 -10.94 27.04
CA ASP A 309 11.79 -10.11 27.97
C ASP A 309 10.88 -9.32 28.92
N GLN A 310 9.66 -8.94 28.50
CA GLN A 310 8.61 -8.32 29.36
C GLN A 310 8.19 -9.25 30.51
N ILE A 311 8.08 -10.55 30.24
CA ILE A 311 7.49 -11.50 31.19
C ILE A 311 8.52 -12.41 31.86
N ALA A 312 9.78 -12.41 31.43
CA ALA A 312 10.81 -13.33 31.90
C ALA A 312 11.00 -13.32 33.43
N ALA A 313 10.91 -12.13 34.05
CA ALA A 313 11.05 -11.96 35.51
C ALA A 313 9.71 -12.10 36.29
N SER A 314 8.62 -12.52 35.64
CA SER A 314 7.29 -12.60 36.25
C SER A 314 7.13 -13.75 37.26
N GLY A 315 8.03 -14.72 37.22
CA GLY A 315 7.92 -15.98 37.96
C GLY A 315 6.81 -16.90 37.46
N GLN A 316 6.24 -16.63 36.28
CA GLN A 316 5.22 -17.49 35.65
C GLN A 316 5.82 -18.55 34.72
N LEU A 317 7.07 -18.38 34.26
CA LEU A 317 7.74 -19.40 33.46
C LEU A 317 8.35 -20.47 34.37
N ASN A 318 7.96 -21.73 34.16
CA ASN A 318 8.69 -22.82 34.78
C ASN A 318 9.97 -23.16 33.98
N PRO A 319 10.95 -23.88 34.57
CA PRO A 319 12.23 -24.15 33.90
C PRO A 319 12.10 -24.93 32.58
N GLU A 320 11.13 -25.82 32.46
CA GLU A 320 10.92 -26.63 31.24
C GLU A 320 10.32 -25.78 30.11
N GLU A 321 9.31 -24.97 30.42
CA GLU A 321 8.72 -24.00 29.48
C GLU A 321 9.76 -22.99 29.00
N GLN A 322 10.55 -22.47 29.93
CA GLN A 322 11.63 -21.54 29.60
C GLN A 322 12.66 -22.20 28.67
N ALA A 323 13.06 -23.44 28.95
CA ALA A 323 13.99 -24.17 28.10
C ALA A 323 13.43 -24.38 26.68
N LEU A 324 12.16 -24.76 26.56
CA LEU A 324 11.49 -24.97 25.28
C LEU A 324 11.35 -23.67 24.47
N ILE A 325 10.94 -22.58 25.11
CA ILE A 325 10.86 -21.25 24.48
C ILE A 325 12.22 -20.82 23.94
N LEU A 326 13.27 -20.95 24.75
CA LEU A 326 14.64 -20.61 24.34
C LEU A 326 15.16 -21.52 23.22
N GLU A 327 14.81 -22.81 23.23
CA GLU A 327 15.13 -23.74 22.13
C GLU A 327 14.50 -23.27 20.81
N ASN A 328 13.22 -22.93 20.82
CA ASN A 328 12.56 -22.46 19.59
C ASN A 328 13.13 -21.13 19.11
N PHE A 329 13.46 -20.19 20.01
CA PHE A 329 14.16 -18.98 19.62
C PHE A 329 15.51 -19.27 18.93
N ARG A 330 16.32 -20.17 19.50
CA ARG A 330 17.60 -20.57 18.89
C ARG A 330 17.39 -21.17 17.50
N TYR A 331 16.38 -22.02 17.34
CA TYR A 331 16.02 -22.62 16.06
C TYR A 331 15.70 -21.57 15.01
N ILE A 332 14.77 -20.66 15.34
CA ILE A 332 14.32 -19.59 14.45
C ILE A 332 15.50 -18.69 14.07
N ALA A 333 16.31 -18.26 15.04
CA ALA A 333 17.48 -17.42 14.79
C ALA A 333 18.52 -18.11 13.90
N ALA A 334 18.78 -19.41 14.10
CA ALA A 334 19.67 -20.19 13.26
C ALA A 334 19.13 -20.32 11.82
N MET A 335 17.83 -20.57 11.65
CA MET A 335 17.22 -20.65 10.32
C MET A 335 17.23 -19.30 9.59
N MET A 336 17.15 -18.16 10.29
CA MET A 336 17.34 -16.84 9.67
C MET A 336 18.75 -16.65 9.08
N MET A 337 19.74 -17.43 9.52
CA MET A 337 21.09 -17.48 8.97
C MET A 337 21.28 -18.59 7.92
N ASP A 338 20.23 -19.34 7.59
CA ASP A 338 20.30 -20.42 6.61
C ASP A 338 19.95 -19.90 5.21
N THR A 339 20.93 -19.91 4.31
CA THR A 339 20.72 -19.52 2.90
C THR A 339 19.88 -20.52 2.12
N GLY A 340 19.74 -21.77 2.58
CA GLY A 340 18.76 -22.71 2.04
C GLY A 340 17.31 -22.36 2.40
N TYR A 341 17.10 -21.54 3.43
CA TYR A 341 15.78 -21.00 3.79
C TYR A 341 15.52 -19.63 3.13
N TYR A 342 16.51 -18.72 3.15
CA TYR A 342 16.38 -17.41 2.50
C TYR A 342 17.71 -16.94 1.93
N ARG A 343 17.74 -16.65 0.61
CA ARG A 343 18.94 -16.23 -0.12
C ARG A 343 19.30 -14.76 0.08
N TYR A 344 19.63 -14.39 1.32
CA TYR A 344 20.03 -13.04 1.68
C TYR A 344 21.42 -12.61 1.18
N ASP A 345 22.21 -13.57 0.69
CA ASP A 345 23.59 -13.39 0.24
C ASP A 345 23.69 -12.87 -1.19
N LEU A 346 22.60 -12.95 -1.96
CA LEU A 346 22.56 -12.56 -3.37
C LEU A 346 22.76 -11.05 -3.54
N THR A 347 23.77 -10.68 -4.32
CA THR A 347 24.08 -9.28 -4.70
C THR A 347 23.30 -8.83 -5.93
N GLN A 348 22.96 -9.76 -6.82
CA GLN A 348 22.12 -9.55 -8.00
C GLN A 348 20.80 -10.30 -7.81
N PHE A 349 19.74 -9.72 -8.36
CA PHE A 349 18.37 -9.96 -7.95
C PHE A 349 17.65 -10.84 -8.99
N PRO A 350 17.30 -12.10 -8.69
CA PRO A 350 16.58 -12.94 -9.64
C PRO A 350 15.05 -12.74 -9.62
N ASP A 351 14.46 -12.23 -8.52
CA ASP A 351 13.02 -12.01 -8.34
C ASP A 351 12.71 -11.08 -7.13
N GLU A 352 11.48 -10.55 -7.04
CA GLU A 352 10.95 -9.60 -6.01
C GLU A 352 11.28 -9.92 -4.52
N LYS A 353 11.80 -11.11 -4.17
CA LYS A 353 11.72 -11.66 -2.80
C LYS A 353 13.01 -12.28 -2.28
N GLY A 354 14.19 -11.79 -2.70
CA GLY A 354 15.47 -12.30 -2.23
C GLY A 354 16.62 -11.28 -2.26
N GLY A 355 17.74 -11.63 -1.62
CA GLY A 355 18.99 -10.87 -1.77
C GLY A 355 19.16 -9.67 -0.85
N LYS A 356 20.33 -9.04 -0.98
CA LYS A 356 20.82 -8.03 -0.04
C LYS A 356 19.97 -6.75 -0.03
N ARG A 357 19.39 -6.37 -1.17
CA ARG A 357 18.64 -5.11 -1.35
C ARG A 357 17.20 -5.17 -0.81
N SER A 358 16.58 -6.35 -0.79
CA SER A 358 15.16 -6.50 -0.46
C SER A 358 14.82 -6.01 0.96
N ASN A 359 13.66 -5.37 1.09
CA ASN A 359 12.98 -5.14 2.36
C ASN A 359 12.91 -6.40 3.25
N TRP A 360 12.69 -7.59 2.68
CA TRP A 360 12.68 -8.87 3.41
C TRP A 360 13.98 -9.10 4.18
N ASN A 361 15.12 -8.72 3.60
CA ASN A 361 16.42 -8.85 4.25
C ASN A 361 16.62 -7.83 5.38
N ALA A 362 16.03 -6.63 5.26
CA ALA A 362 16.03 -5.62 6.31
C ALA A 362 15.22 -6.08 7.53
N ASP A 363 13.98 -6.55 7.31
CA ASP A 363 13.11 -7.12 8.35
C ASP A 363 13.75 -8.34 9.03
N ARG A 364 14.37 -9.24 8.24
CA ARG A 364 15.06 -10.42 8.76
C ARG A 364 16.31 -10.06 9.56
N ALA A 365 17.16 -9.16 9.08
CA ALA A 365 18.36 -8.71 9.81
C ALA A 365 18.00 -8.04 11.13
N THR A 366 17.05 -7.11 11.12
CA THR A 366 16.64 -6.40 12.33
C THR A 366 16.02 -7.33 13.36
N GLY A 367 15.18 -8.28 12.94
CA GLY A 367 14.66 -9.35 13.80
C GLY A 367 15.75 -10.15 14.51
N LEU A 368 16.72 -10.64 13.74
CA LEU A 368 17.88 -11.36 14.26
C LEU A 368 18.74 -10.51 15.20
N GLY A 369 18.92 -9.23 14.87
CA GLY A 369 19.67 -8.27 15.68
C GLY A 369 18.99 -7.97 17.02
N VAL A 370 17.66 -7.81 17.04
CA VAL A 370 16.88 -7.62 18.27
C VAL A 370 16.99 -8.86 19.17
N TYR A 371 16.86 -10.06 18.61
CA TYR A 371 17.10 -11.31 19.34
C TYR A 371 18.50 -11.32 19.96
N ALA A 372 19.55 -11.07 19.16
CA ALA A 372 20.92 -11.06 19.65
C ALA A 372 21.19 -10.03 20.77
N LEU A 373 20.48 -8.90 20.77
CA LEU A 373 20.59 -7.87 21.80
C LEU A 373 19.92 -8.28 23.12
N LEU A 374 18.75 -8.94 23.03
CA LEU A 374 17.97 -9.33 24.21
C LEU A 374 18.46 -10.66 24.82
N PHE A 375 19.13 -11.50 24.04
CA PHE A 375 19.70 -12.77 24.49
C PHE A 375 21.25 -12.82 24.36
N PRO A 376 22.00 -11.90 25.01
CA PRO A 376 23.46 -11.81 24.85
C PRO A 376 24.22 -13.03 25.36
N GLN A 377 23.59 -13.87 26.18
CA GLN A 377 24.14 -15.12 26.71
C GLN A 377 24.15 -16.27 25.68
N GLU A 378 23.42 -16.13 24.57
CA GLU A 378 23.33 -17.18 23.55
C GLU A 378 24.65 -17.29 22.75
N ALA A 379 25.06 -18.51 22.44
CA ALA A 379 26.39 -18.79 21.91
C ALA A 379 26.73 -18.01 20.62
N HIS A 380 25.74 -17.81 19.76
CA HIS A 380 25.88 -17.11 18.47
C HIS A 380 25.39 -15.66 18.49
N ALA A 381 24.97 -15.11 19.63
CA ALA A 381 24.40 -13.76 19.71
C ALA A 381 25.35 -12.69 19.13
N ALA A 382 26.64 -12.76 19.44
CA ALA A 382 27.62 -11.80 18.92
C ALA A 382 27.78 -11.88 17.38
N GLU A 383 27.71 -13.09 16.81
CA GLU A 383 27.78 -13.32 15.37
C GLU A 383 26.53 -12.78 14.67
N TYR A 384 25.35 -13.10 15.21
CA TYR A 384 24.06 -12.64 14.73
C TYR A 384 23.94 -11.11 14.75
N LEU A 385 24.37 -10.47 15.83
CA LEU A 385 24.38 -9.00 15.93
C LEU A 385 25.31 -8.37 14.90
N LYS A 386 26.52 -8.94 14.73
CA LYS A 386 27.48 -8.46 13.73
C LYS A 386 26.91 -8.59 12.32
N HIS A 387 26.27 -9.71 12.00
CA HIS A 387 25.62 -9.92 10.72
C HIS A 387 24.50 -8.90 10.48
N ALA A 388 23.60 -8.72 11.45
CA ALA A 388 22.52 -7.74 11.37
C ALA A 388 23.04 -6.33 11.10
N CYS A 389 24.04 -5.85 11.86
CA CYS A 389 24.67 -4.56 11.62
C CYS A 389 25.26 -4.47 10.20
N SER A 390 25.99 -5.49 9.74
CA SER A 390 26.61 -5.47 8.40
C SER A 390 25.59 -5.39 7.26
N VAL A 391 24.41 -5.99 7.44
CA VAL A 391 23.31 -5.89 6.47
C VAL A 391 22.76 -4.47 6.44
N ILE A 392 22.51 -3.88 7.61
CA ILE A 392 21.99 -2.51 7.68
C ILE A 392 23.01 -1.51 7.12
N GLU A 393 24.29 -1.62 7.50
CA GLU A 393 25.36 -0.78 6.97
C GLU A 393 25.41 -0.86 5.44
N TRP A 394 25.34 -2.07 4.89
CA TRP A 394 25.31 -2.26 3.44
C TRP A 394 24.07 -1.64 2.79
N GLN A 395 22.88 -1.81 3.38
CA GLN A 395 21.64 -1.24 2.84
C GLN A 395 21.60 0.28 2.95
N LEU A 396 22.09 0.84 4.05
CA LEU A 396 22.27 2.29 4.17
C LEU A 396 23.27 2.78 3.11
N GLU A 397 24.36 2.07 2.86
CA GLU A 397 25.34 2.50 1.85
C GLU A 397 24.80 2.39 0.40
N HIS A 398 24.11 1.30 0.04
CA HIS A 398 23.82 0.91 -1.35
C HIS A 398 22.34 0.91 -1.78
N VAL A 399 21.41 1.07 -0.84
CA VAL A 399 19.96 0.98 -1.11
C VAL A 399 19.24 2.27 -0.76
N VAL A 400 19.42 2.78 0.46
CA VAL A 400 18.88 4.09 0.83
C VAL A 400 19.63 5.15 0.05
N ASP A 401 18.91 6.01 -0.66
CA ASP A 401 19.52 7.00 -1.56
C ASP A 401 20.12 8.21 -0.81
N GLY A 402 20.50 9.24 -1.57
CA GLY A 402 21.04 10.49 -1.02
C GLY A 402 20.02 11.36 -0.26
N ASP A 403 18.75 11.29 -0.64
CA ASP A 403 17.64 12.00 -0.02
C ASP A 403 17.03 11.23 1.17
N GLY A 404 17.47 9.98 1.35
CA GLY A 404 17.00 9.07 2.38
C GLY A 404 15.80 8.23 1.95
N ALA A 405 15.42 8.22 0.67
CA ALA A 405 14.33 7.38 0.20
C ALA A 405 14.72 5.91 0.23
N TRP A 406 13.72 5.06 0.44
CA TRP A 406 13.83 3.63 0.18
C TRP A 406 13.23 3.40 -1.21
N PRO A 407 13.95 2.74 -2.14
CA PRO A 407 13.65 2.82 -3.58
C PRO A 407 12.51 1.90 -4.03
N GLU A 408 11.63 1.45 -3.12
CA GLU A 408 10.48 0.61 -3.50
C GLU A 408 9.23 1.46 -3.66
N ASN A 409 8.82 2.12 -2.58
CA ASN A 409 7.82 3.19 -2.54
C ASN A 409 7.69 3.66 -1.08
N ILE A 410 6.79 4.61 -0.82
CA ILE A 410 6.58 5.18 0.51
C ILE A 410 6.06 4.16 1.55
N ARG A 411 5.30 3.14 1.13
CA ARG A 411 4.82 2.09 2.04
C ARG A 411 5.98 1.24 2.54
N TYR A 412 6.84 0.81 1.64
CA TYR A 412 8.00 0.00 2.00
C TYR A 412 9.11 0.80 2.68
N HIS A 413 9.22 2.09 2.36
CA HIS A 413 10.01 3.03 3.15
C HIS A 413 9.57 3.02 4.62
N GLY A 414 8.27 3.22 4.88
CA GLY A 414 7.70 3.15 6.22
C GLY A 414 7.90 1.80 6.89
N ALA A 415 7.70 0.70 6.16
CA ALA A 415 7.87 -0.66 6.68
C ALA A 415 9.32 -0.95 7.13
N VAL A 416 10.33 -0.60 6.31
CA VAL A 416 11.74 -0.77 6.67
C VAL A 416 12.13 0.14 7.83
N LEU A 417 11.73 1.41 7.77
CA LEU A 417 12.04 2.38 8.83
C LEU A 417 11.44 1.97 10.18
N HIS A 418 10.23 1.39 10.17
CA HIS A 418 9.59 0.83 11.36
C HIS A 418 10.44 -0.26 12.02
N ARG A 419 11.06 -1.15 11.24
CA ARG A 419 11.90 -2.22 11.80
C ARG A 419 13.29 -1.73 12.20
N TYR A 420 13.85 -0.80 11.45
CA TYR A 420 15.07 -0.09 11.83
C TYR A 420 14.92 0.59 13.18
N PHE A 421 13.78 1.26 13.43
CA PHE A 421 13.55 2.01 14.66
C PHE A 421 13.79 1.18 15.93
N LEU A 422 13.12 0.03 16.08
CA LEU A 422 13.25 -0.78 17.29
C LEU A 422 14.69 -1.31 17.47
N PHE A 423 15.30 -1.78 16.38
CA PHE A 423 16.67 -2.26 16.41
C PHE A 423 17.67 -1.16 16.80
N PHE A 424 17.52 0.05 16.23
CA PHE A 424 18.37 1.20 16.53
C PHE A 424 18.20 1.71 17.95
N ALA A 425 16.95 1.76 18.44
CA ALA A 425 16.66 2.14 19.81
C ALA A 425 17.34 1.18 20.82
N LEU A 426 17.26 -0.12 20.58
CA LEU A 426 17.91 -1.13 21.42
C LEU A 426 19.44 -1.11 21.27
N LEU A 427 19.99 -0.96 20.06
CA LEU A 427 21.43 -0.81 19.84
C LEU A 427 22.02 0.36 20.61
N LYS A 428 21.38 1.53 20.53
CA LYS A 428 21.80 2.74 21.26
C LYS A 428 21.76 2.49 22.76
N ARG A 429 20.68 1.89 23.26
CA ARG A 429 20.49 1.63 24.70
C ARG A 429 21.47 0.59 25.26
N LEU A 430 21.69 -0.50 24.54
CA LEU A 430 22.44 -1.67 25.04
C LEU A 430 23.91 -1.70 24.67
N LYS A 431 24.27 -1.07 23.55
CA LYS A 431 25.63 -1.09 22.99
C LYS A 431 26.22 0.31 22.80
N GLY A 432 25.43 1.37 23.00
CA GLY A 432 25.86 2.75 22.77
C GLY A 432 26.02 3.12 21.29
N VAL A 433 25.58 2.27 20.36
CA VAL A 433 25.69 2.49 18.92
C VAL A 433 24.48 3.29 18.45
N ASP A 434 24.70 4.54 18.03
CA ASP A 434 23.64 5.49 17.73
C ASP A 434 23.42 5.70 16.22
N TYR A 435 22.57 4.87 15.62
CA TYR A 435 22.17 5.00 14.22
C TYR A 435 21.31 6.24 13.94
N PHE A 436 20.68 6.85 14.96
CA PHE A 436 19.92 8.09 14.74
C PHE A 436 20.82 9.25 14.33
N GLN A 437 22.14 9.19 14.64
CA GLN A 437 23.11 10.18 14.14
C GLN A 437 23.47 9.99 12.67
N HIS A 438 23.18 8.84 12.07
CA HIS A 438 23.53 8.55 10.69
C HIS A 438 22.75 9.45 9.72
N ASN A 439 23.44 10.11 8.79
CA ASN A 439 22.83 11.09 7.89
C ASN A 439 21.70 10.48 7.05
N LYS A 440 21.87 9.26 6.53
CA LYS A 440 20.79 8.59 5.77
C LYS A 440 19.59 8.21 6.65
N VAL A 441 19.79 7.92 7.93
CA VAL A 441 18.66 7.63 8.84
C VAL A 441 17.88 8.92 9.13
N LYS A 442 18.56 10.05 9.32
CA LYS A 442 17.92 11.38 9.36
C LYS A 442 17.17 11.69 8.06
N GLY A 443 17.81 11.39 6.92
CA GLY A 443 17.24 11.52 5.59
C GLY A 443 15.93 10.74 5.45
N MET A 444 15.88 9.50 5.92
CA MET A 444 14.65 8.70 5.86
C MET A 444 13.45 9.37 6.55
N TYR A 445 13.65 9.92 7.75
CA TYR A 445 12.56 10.66 8.40
C TYR A 445 12.22 11.98 7.69
N ARG A 446 13.20 12.68 7.12
CA ARG A 446 12.94 13.87 6.31
C ARG A 446 12.20 13.54 5.01
N PHE A 447 12.47 12.39 4.40
CA PHE A 447 11.74 11.90 3.23
C PHE A 447 10.26 11.67 3.55
N LEU A 448 9.93 11.05 4.69
CA LEU A 448 8.54 10.92 5.15
C LEU A 448 7.84 12.28 5.30
N ILE A 449 8.52 13.28 5.86
CA ILE A 449 7.97 14.64 6.02
C ILE A 449 7.82 15.31 4.65
N GLY A 450 8.88 15.27 3.82
CA GLY A 450 8.95 15.97 2.54
C GLY A 450 8.03 15.40 1.46
N THR A 451 7.57 14.15 1.61
CA THR A 451 6.63 13.50 0.69
C THR A 451 5.17 13.64 1.12
N ALA A 452 4.90 14.13 2.35
CA ALA A 452 3.56 14.25 2.90
C ALA A 452 2.60 14.95 1.91
N VAL A 453 1.46 14.31 1.67
CA VAL A 453 0.34 14.92 0.96
C VAL A 453 -0.16 16.10 1.78
N THR A 454 -0.68 17.12 1.11
CA THR A 454 -1.35 18.22 1.79
C THR A 454 -2.51 17.73 2.66
N HIS A 455 -3.07 18.62 3.47
CA HIS A 455 -4.24 18.39 4.27
C HIS A 455 -5.38 17.75 3.44
N ASP A 456 -5.84 16.56 3.80
CA ASP A 456 -6.95 15.86 3.14
C ASP A 456 -8.21 15.99 4.01
N ARG A 457 -9.20 16.70 3.49
CA ARG A 457 -10.50 16.95 4.15
C ARG A 457 -11.40 15.72 4.18
N ILE A 458 -11.23 14.80 3.24
CA ILE A 458 -12.05 13.60 3.13
C ILE A 458 -11.62 12.58 4.19
N GLN A 459 -10.31 12.36 4.34
CA GLN A 459 -9.75 11.48 5.38
C GLN A 459 -9.82 12.09 6.78
N GLY A 460 -9.86 13.43 6.90
CA GLY A 460 -10.18 14.10 8.17
C GLY A 460 -11.60 13.77 8.67
N GLY A 461 -12.53 13.51 7.75
CA GLY A 461 -13.95 13.30 8.03
C GLY A 461 -14.70 14.61 8.32
N ALA A 462 -16.03 14.56 8.29
CA ALA A 462 -16.88 15.77 8.37
C ALA A 462 -16.77 16.56 9.69
N SER A 463 -16.18 15.98 10.75
CA SER A 463 -16.14 16.57 12.09
C SER A 463 -14.73 16.67 12.67
N ALA A 464 -13.68 16.33 11.90
CA ALA A 464 -12.31 16.40 12.35
C ALA A 464 -11.48 17.30 11.41
N PRO A 465 -10.36 17.86 11.90
CA PRO A 465 -9.49 18.65 11.06
C PRO A 465 -8.95 17.80 9.90
N PRO A 466 -8.67 18.42 8.74
CA PRO A 466 -7.97 17.78 7.63
C PRO A 466 -6.66 17.14 8.08
N ARG A 467 -6.24 16.06 7.43
CA ARG A 467 -5.04 15.30 7.83
C ARG A 467 -3.98 15.29 6.76
N LEU A 468 -2.72 15.42 7.15
CA LEU A 468 -1.61 15.02 6.28
C LEU A 468 -1.65 13.51 6.08
N LEU A 469 -1.32 13.06 4.87
CA LEU A 469 -1.25 11.66 4.49
C LEU A 469 0.11 11.34 3.84
N THR A 470 0.40 10.07 3.64
CA THR A 470 1.46 9.65 2.71
C THR A 470 0.85 9.39 1.33
N PRO A 471 1.55 9.70 0.23
CA PRO A 471 1.02 9.45 -1.11
C PRO A 471 0.81 7.94 -1.35
N ALA A 472 -0.07 7.58 -2.28
CA ALA A 472 -0.21 6.21 -2.77
C ALA A 472 0.35 6.16 -4.20
N VAL A 473 1.46 5.46 -4.37
CA VAL A 473 2.17 5.24 -5.64
C VAL A 473 2.75 3.82 -5.59
N GLY A 474 2.55 3.03 -6.65
CA GLY A 474 2.84 1.60 -6.65
C GLY A 474 2.10 0.84 -5.54
N ASP A 475 2.77 -0.14 -4.92
CA ASP A 475 2.20 -0.92 -3.80
C ASP A 475 2.07 -0.10 -2.48
N ALA A 476 1.42 1.07 -2.51
CA ALA A 476 1.19 1.96 -1.37
C ALA A 476 -0.27 2.40 -1.25
N ASN A 477 -0.66 2.84 -0.05
CA ASN A 477 -2.01 3.32 0.25
C ASN A 477 -1.93 4.57 1.14
N VAL A 478 -2.90 5.49 1.01
CA VAL A 478 -2.90 6.76 1.77
C VAL A 478 -3.28 6.62 3.26
N HIS A 479 -3.86 5.48 3.66
CA HIS A 479 -4.30 5.24 5.04
C HIS A 479 -3.19 4.67 5.94
N GLU A 480 -1.98 4.48 5.41
CA GLU A 480 -0.85 3.99 6.18
C GLU A 480 -0.44 5.02 7.25
N LEU A 481 -0.35 4.59 8.51
CA LEU A 481 -0.12 5.50 9.64
C LEU A 481 1.38 5.75 9.89
N TRP A 482 2.19 5.99 8.85
CA TRP A 482 3.65 6.07 8.98
C TRP A 482 4.13 7.24 9.84
N PHE A 483 3.36 8.31 9.98
CA PHE A 483 3.72 9.45 10.83
C PHE A 483 3.82 9.10 12.32
N ARG A 484 3.33 7.93 12.77
CA ARG A 484 3.62 7.43 14.12
C ARG A 484 5.12 7.24 14.38
N LEU A 485 5.88 6.91 13.35
CA LEU A 485 7.33 6.73 13.43
C LEU A 485 8.04 8.05 13.78
N LEU A 486 7.48 9.19 13.37
CA LEU A 486 8.01 10.51 13.72
C LEU A 486 7.85 10.78 15.23
N ALA A 487 6.70 10.42 15.82
CA ALA A 487 6.49 10.50 17.26
C ALA A 487 7.46 9.59 18.05
N TYR A 488 7.76 8.41 17.50
CA TYR A 488 8.69 7.48 18.13
C TYR A 488 10.14 7.96 18.06
N ALA A 489 10.54 8.55 16.93
CA ALA A 489 11.91 8.97 16.66
C ALA A 489 12.27 10.36 17.22
N ALA A 490 11.31 11.28 17.31
CA ALA A 490 11.52 12.65 17.76
C ALA A 490 12.34 12.81 19.05
N PRO A 491 12.15 11.98 20.11
CA PRO A 491 12.96 12.06 21.33
C PRO A 491 14.47 11.86 21.09
N PHE A 492 14.86 11.06 20.11
CA PHE A 492 16.27 10.78 19.78
C PHE A 492 16.96 11.96 19.09
N TYR A 493 16.18 12.91 18.55
CA TYR A 493 16.67 14.11 17.86
C TYR A 493 16.62 15.38 18.71
N SER A 494 15.93 15.36 19.86
CA SER A 494 15.62 16.58 20.64
C SER A 494 16.85 17.39 21.10
N GLY A 495 17.98 16.72 21.33
CA GLY A 495 19.28 17.36 21.55
C GLY A 495 20.07 17.65 20.26
N PRO A 496 20.37 16.62 19.44
CA PRO A 496 21.30 16.77 18.30
C PRO A 496 20.72 17.51 17.08
N ASP A 497 19.41 17.55 16.90
CA ASP A 497 18.73 18.23 15.79
C ASP A 497 17.32 18.72 16.23
N PRO A 498 17.24 19.81 17.02
CA PRO A 498 15.96 20.32 17.54
C PRO A 498 15.00 20.77 16.43
N GLN A 499 15.53 21.18 15.27
CA GLN A 499 14.72 21.52 14.10
C GLN A 499 13.98 20.28 13.59
N LEU A 500 14.71 19.19 13.31
CA LEU A 500 14.09 17.94 12.86
C LEU A 500 13.09 17.40 13.90
N THR A 501 13.39 17.49 15.19
CA THR A 501 12.41 17.16 16.24
C THR A 501 11.14 17.97 16.11
N GLY A 502 11.24 19.30 15.93
CA GLY A 502 10.08 20.16 15.75
C GLY A 502 9.25 19.79 14.52
N GLU A 503 9.90 19.54 13.39
CA GLU A 503 9.28 19.13 12.12
C GLU A 503 8.58 17.77 12.24
N MET A 504 9.19 16.81 12.94
CA MET A 504 8.60 15.51 13.24
C MET A 504 7.32 15.63 14.06
N ILE A 505 7.35 16.44 15.14
CA ILE A 505 6.18 16.63 16.01
C ILE A 505 5.06 17.36 15.28
N TRP A 506 5.39 18.41 14.51
CA TRP A 506 4.40 19.14 13.71
C TRP A 506 3.70 18.21 12.72
N THR A 507 4.47 17.41 11.97
CA THR A 507 3.96 16.49 10.94
C THR A 507 3.13 15.38 11.56
N TRP A 508 3.61 14.76 12.64
CA TRP A 508 2.87 13.75 13.38
C TRP A 508 1.50 14.26 13.85
N ARG A 509 1.47 15.49 14.39
CA ARG A 509 0.22 16.08 14.88
C ARG A 509 -0.80 16.29 13.78
N ARG A 510 -0.38 16.89 12.66
CA ARG A 510 -1.26 17.13 11.50
C ARG A 510 -1.56 15.87 10.70
N GLY A 511 -0.77 14.80 10.87
CA GLY A 511 -1.08 13.44 10.44
C GLY A 511 -2.18 12.74 11.26
N GLY A 512 -2.80 13.43 12.23
CA GLY A 512 -3.85 12.89 13.10
C GLY A 512 -3.33 12.28 14.41
N GLU A 513 -2.09 12.58 14.81
CA GLU A 513 -1.46 12.11 16.05
C GLU A 513 -1.49 10.58 16.24
N PRO A 514 -1.24 9.76 15.20
CA PRO A 514 -1.27 8.31 15.38
C PRO A 514 -0.16 7.87 16.34
N ILE A 515 -0.53 7.20 17.42
CA ILE A 515 0.44 6.56 18.34
C ILE A 515 0.38 5.04 18.27
N GLN A 516 -0.77 4.48 17.88
CA GLN A 516 -0.97 3.05 17.80
C GLN A 516 0.00 2.48 16.78
N ASP A 517 0.71 1.42 17.15
CA ASP A 517 1.45 0.66 16.17
C ASP A 517 0.46 -0.20 15.36
N THR A 518 0.44 0.02 14.06
CA THR A 518 -0.47 -0.64 13.11
C THR A 518 0.32 -1.33 12.00
N GLY A 519 -0.38 -2.07 11.13
CA GLY A 519 0.23 -2.79 10.00
C GLY A 519 0.53 -4.25 10.32
N ALA A 520 1.20 -4.92 9.38
CA ALA A 520 1.52 -6.33 9.52
C ALA A 520 2.54 -6.54 10.65
N TYR A 521 2.17 -7.31 11.69
CA TYR A 521 3.02 -7.67 12.84
C TYR A 521 3.45 -6.45 13.70
N PRO A 522 2.49 -5.80 14.40
CA PRO A 522 2.78 -4.64 15.23
C PRO A 522 3.63 -5.00 16.46
N CYS A 523 4.38 -4.02 16.97
CA CYS A 523 5.06 -4.05 18.25
C CYS A 523 4.39 -3.02 19.20
N PRO A 524 3.25 -3.34 19.84
CA PRO A 524 2.44 -2.32 20.51
C PRO A 524 3.17 -1.60 21.65
N LEU A 525 4.23 -2.20 22.18
CA LEU A 525 5.06 -1.60 23.20
C LEU A 525 5.67 -0.24 22.78
N VAL A 526 6.12 -0.09 21.53
CA VAL A 526 6.82 1.15 21.11
C VAL A 526 5.93 2.39 21.27
N ALA A 527 4.62 2.22 21.08
CA ALA A 527 3.60 3.24 21.27
C ALA A 527 3.53 3.76 22.72
N LEU A 528 3.86 2.92 23.72
CA LEU A 528 3.86 3.30 25.14
C LEU A 528 5.21 3.88 25.60
N LEU A 529 6.30 3.58 24.87
CA LEU A 529 7.66 3.90 25.29
C LEU A 529 8.20 5.21 24.76
N TYR A 530 7.88 5.59 23.53
CA TYR A 530 8.63 6.64 22.85
C TYR A 530 7.89 7.96 22.62
N PRO A 531 6.59 7.99 22.25
CA PRO A 531 5.88 9.26 22.07
C PRO A 531 6.00 10.19 23.29
N ARG A 532 6.26 11.46 23.00
CA ARG A 532 6.35 12.56 23.97
C ARG A 532 5.51 13.73 23.49
N ASP A 533 4.54 14.13 24.32
CA ASP A 533 3.65 15.25 24.06
C ASP A 533 4.25 16.61 24.44
N ASP A 534 5.35 16.59 25.20
CA ASP A 534 6.05 17.78 25.72
C ASP A 534 7.13 18.34 24.78
N LEU A 535 7.35 17.73 23.62
CA LEU A 535 8.32 18.20 22.63
C LEU A 535 7.74 19.39 21.82
N PRO A 536 8.58 20.39 21.47
CA PRO A 536 8.14 21.54 20.68
C PRO A 536 7.81 21.11 19.25
N GLU A 537 6.92 21.86 18.59
CA GLU A 537 6.61 21.70 17.17
C GLU A 537 7.19 22.86 16.35
N ILE A 538 7.67 22.55 15.14
CA ILE A 538 8.16 23.51 14.15
C ILE A 538 7.56 23.10 12.81
N GLU A 539 6.93 24.03 12.12
CA GLU A 539 6.39 23.79 10.79
C GLU A 539 7.51 23.54 9.77
N PRO A 540 7.52 22.39 9.05
CA PRO A 540 8.49 22.14 8.01
C PRO A 540 8.19 23.00 6.78
N GLU A 541 9.25 23.41 6.08
CA GLU A 541 9.12 24.11 4.81
C GLU A 541 8.78 23.11 3.68
N MET A 542 7.49 22.99 3.34
CA MET A 542 7.01 22.09 2.29
C MET A 542 6.85 22.83 0.96
N ARG A 543 7.80 22.63 0.03
CA ARG A 543 7.73 23.16 -1.35
C ARG A 543 7.58 22.01 -2.36
N SER A 544 7.39 22.34 -3.63
CA SER A 544 7.56 21.38 -4.72
C SER A 544 8.96 20.74 -4.63
N ALA A 545 9.06 19.44 -4.87
CA ALA A 545 10.26 18.65 -4.61
C ALA A 545 10.44 17.56 -5.68
N TYR A 546 11.68 17.15 -5.91
CA TYR A 546 12.03 16.07 -6.83
C TYR A 546 12.97 15.10 -6.15
N TYR A 547 12.59 13.81 -6.14
CA TYR A 547 13.37 12.71 -5.60
C TYR A 547 13.75 11.76 -6.77
N PRO A 548 14.90 11.99 -7.43
CA PRO A 548 15.25 11.34 -8.70
C PRO A 548 15.40 9.81 -8.61
N GLU A 549 15.93 9.30 -7.51
CA GLU A 549 16.25 7.87 -7.38
C GLU A 549 15.01 7.01 -7.12
N VAL A 550 13.96 7.57 -6.50
CA VAL A 550 12.65 6.91 -6.35
C VAL A 550 11.66 7.34 -7.45
N GLY A 551 11.95 8.40 -8.19
CA GLY A 551 11.14 8.87 -9.32
C GLY A 551 9.97 9.79 -8.97
N TYR A 552 9.93 10.37 -7.78
CA TYR A 552 8.80 11.21 -7.35
C TYR A 552 9.04 12.68 -7.68
N VAL A 553 8.11 13.28 -8.43
CA VAL A 553 8.02 14.73 -8.62
C VAL A 553 6.76 15.24 -7.90
N ILE A 554 6.95 16.09 -6.90
CA ILE A 554 5.88 16.62 -6.07
C ILE A 554 5.67 18.10 -6.39
N PHE A 555 4.43 18.47 -6.62
CA PHE A 555 3.96 19.82 -6.93
C PHE A 555 3.16 20.36 -5.74
N ARG A 556 3.44 21.58 -5.26
CA ARG A 556 2.71 22.20 -4.14
C ARG A 556 2.38 23.67 -4.39
N SER A 557 1.22 24.09 -3.88
CA SER A 557 0.83 25.50 -3.74
C SER A 557 -0.11 25.69 -2.54
N GLY A 558 -0.28 26.93 -2.09
CA GLY A 558 -1.26 27.32 -1.05
C GLY A 558 -0.98 26.76 0.35
N GLN A 559 0.28 26.54 0.72
CA GLN A 559 0.64 25.95 2.02
C GLN A 559 0.29 26.84 3.22
N ASP A 560 0.26 28.16 2.99
CA ASP A 560 -0.15 29.20 3.93
C ASP A 560 -1.68 29.22 4.19
N GLN A 561 -2.45 28.53 3.35
CA GLN A 561 -3.90 28.33 3.50
C GLN A 561 -4.23 26.83 3.40
N PRO A 562 -4.03 26.05 4.47
CA PRO A 562 -4.19 24.59 4.50
C PRO A 562 -5.49 24.04 3.92
N GLU A 563 -6.58 24.80 3.93
CA GLU A 563 -7.88 24.46 3.37
C GLU A 563 -7.99 24.66 1.85
N HIS A 564 -7.06 25.43 1.28
CA HIS A 564 -6.93 25.80 -0.14
C HIS A 564 -5.63 25.28 -0.76
N ALA A 565 -5.00 24.29 -0.13
CA ALA A 565 -3.73 23.77 -0.56
C ALA A 565 -3.87 22.83 -1.76
N TYR A 566 -2.91 22.93 -2.68
CA TYR A 566 -2.82 22.09 -3.88
C TYR A 566 -1.60 21.20 -3.76
N TYR A 567 -1.79 19.92 -4.12
CA TYR A 567 -0.73 18.92 -4.17
C TYR A 567 -0.93 18.04 -5.39
N ALA A 568 0.14 17.78 -6.13
CA ALA A 568 0.16 16.66 -7.06
C ALA A 568 1.46 15.86 -6.89
N ILE A 569 1.37 14.57 -7.12
CA ILE A 569 2.55 13.70 -7.25
C ILE A 569 2.54 13.09 -8.64
N TYR A 570 3.70 13.06 -9.27
CA TYR A 570 3.96 12.48 -10.56
C TYR A 570 5.09 11.46 -10.44
N GLU A 571 4.92 10.30 -11.06
CA GLU A 571 5.91 9.23 -11.06
C GLU A 571 6.64 9.13 -12.38
N ALA A 572 7.97 9.11 -12.29
CA ALA A 572 8.86 8.68 -13.36
C ALA A 572 10.09 8.01 -12.76
N SER A 573 10.05 6.68 -12.64
CA SER A 573 10.94 5.93 -11.77
C SER A 573 12.01 5.13 -12.54
N PRO A 574 13.27 5.07 -12.07
CA PRO A 574 14.29 4.20 -12.64
C PRO A 574 14.14 2.76 -12.10
N LEU A 575 13.01 2.10 -12.40
CA LEU A 575 12.61 0.77 -11.91
C LEU A 575 12.73 0.59 -10.39
N THR A 576 11.60 0.64 -9.71
CA THR A 576 11.50 0.37 -8.27
C THR A 576 10.98 -1.06 -8.02
N TYR A 577 11.37 -1.70 -6.89
CA TYR A 577 10.69 -2.95 -6.52
C TYR A 577 9.29 -2.62 -6.03
N HIS A 578 8.34 -3.53 -6.25
CA HIS A 578 6.92 -3.23 -6.00
C HIS A 578 6.36 -2.09 -6.87
N ALA A 579 6.99 -1.84 -8.03
CA ALA A 579 6.48 -1.00 -9.10
C ALA A 579 5.24 -1.60 -9.75
N HIS A 580 4.39 -0.75 -10.29
CA HIS A 580 3.29 -1.14 -11.16
C HIS A 580 3.62 -0.74 -12.60
N HIS A 581 2.68 -0.98 -13.51
CA HIS A 581 2.74 -0.45 -14.86
C HIS A 581 2.21 1.00 -14.90
N ASP A 582 2.74 1.85 -14.00
CA ASP A 582 2.27 3.19 -13.67
C ASP A 582 3.24 4.31 -14.10
N GLU A 583 4.22 4.03 -14.96
CA GLU A 583 5.17 5.05 -15.39
C GLU A 583 4.51 6.24 -16.08
N GLY A 584 4.73 7.43 -15.51
CA GLY A 584 4.08 8.68 -15.90
C GLY A 584 2.76 8.97 -15.17
N GLN A 585 2.36 8.14 -14.21
CA GLN A 585 1.19 8.32 -13.37
C GLN A 585 1.21 9.65 -12.61
N PHE A 586 0.02 10.18 -12.33
CA PHE A 586 -0.14 11.33 -11.46
C PHE A 586 -1.35 11.18 -10.52
N SER A 587 -1.28 11.79 -9.35
CA SER A 587 -2.41 11.98 -8.42
C SER A 587 -2.52 13.44 -8.01
N ILE A 588 -3.74 13.95 -7.82
CA ILE A 588 -4.03 15.36 -7.56
C ILE A 588 -4.99 15.53 -6.38
N TRP A 589 -4.58 16.40 -5.46
CA TRP A 589 -5.40 17.02 -4.45
C TRP A 589 -5.50 18.52 -4.74
N ALA A 590 -6.70 19.05 -4.73
CA ALA A 590 -6.98 20.47 -4.93
C ALA A 590 -7.97 20.95 -3.89
N ASP A 591 -7.73 22.14 -3.33
CA ASP A 591 -8.45 22.65 -2.17
C ASP A 591 -8.59 21.59 -1.05
N SER A 592 -7.50 20.86 -0.84
CA SER A 592 -7.41 19.83 0.19
C SER A 592 -8.43 18.68 0.03
N VAL A 593 -8.86 18.42 -1.21
CA VAL A 593 -9.73 17.30 -1.61
C VAL A 593 -9.02 16.44 -2.68
N PRO A 594 -8.96 15.10 -2.50
CA PRO A 594 -8.48 14.18 -3.53
C PRO A 594 -9.43 14.15 -4.73
N LEU A 595 -8.90 14.35 -5.94
CA LEU A 595 -9.70 14.35 -7.16
C LEU A 595 -9.40 13.15 -8.04
N THR A 596 -8.11 12.91 -8.31
CA THR A 596 -7.60 11.77 -9.07
C THR A 596 -6.48 11.13 -8.27
N LEU A 597 -6.55 9.80 -8.14
CA LEU A 597 -5.66 9.04 -7.30
C LEU A 597 -5.12 7.84 -8.06
N ASP A 598 -3.93 7.43 -7.68
CA ASP A 598 -3.45 6.09 -7.91
C ASP A 598 -4.40 5.04 -7.32
N SER A 599 -4.49 3.88 -7.98
CA SER A 599 -5.30 2.78 -7.47
C SER A 599 -4.75 2.23 -6.15
N GLY A 600 -3.47 2.40 -5.87
CA GLY A 600 -2.77 1.89 -4.69
C GLY A 600 -2.60 0.38 -4.77
N THR A 601 -2.77 -0.31 -3.64
CA THR A 601 -2.57 -1.77 -3.57
C THR A 601 -3.74 -2.50 -2.95
N GLY A 602 -4.09 -3.61 -3.57
CA GLY A 602 -4.95 -4.65 -3.02
C GLY A 602 -4.20 -5.67 -2.17
N GLY A 603 -4.81 -6.85 -2.00
CA GLY A 603 -4.20 -7.94 -1.25
C GLY A 603 -3.37 -8.87 -2.13
N TYR A 604 -2.13 -9.18 -1.73
CA TYR A 604 -1.24 -10.05 -2.51
C TYR A 604 -1.82 -11.45 -2.80
N TYR A 605 -2.71 -11.94 -1.95
CA TYR A 605 -3.30 -13.28 -2.03
C TYR A 605 -4.81 -13.24 -2.30
N ASN A 606 -5.33 -12.12 -2.81
CA ASN A 606 -6.77 -11.94 -3.00
C ASN A 606 -7.26 -12.10 -4.43
N GLY A 607 -6.32 -12.27 -5.36
CA GLY A 607 -6.60 -12.30 -6.79
C GLY A 607 -7.00 -10.94 -7.36
N ASP A 608 -6.96 -9.85 -6.58
CA ASP A 608 -7.21 -8.49 -7.03
C ASP A 608 -5.94 -7.74 -7.45
N ARG A 609 -4.74 -8.25 -7.09
CA ARG A 609 -3.44 -7.70 -7.48
C ARG A 609 -3.34 -7.41 -8.99
N HIS A 610 -3.97 -8.22 -9.85
CA HIS A 610 -3.99 -8.01 -11.29
C HIS A 610 -4.52 -6.64 -11.71
N TRP A 611 -5.50 -6.08 -11.00
CA TRP A 611 -5.98 -4.72 -11.26
C TRP A 611 -4.91 -3.71 -10.91
N PHE A 612 -4.50 -3.72 -9.63
CA PHE A 612 -3.63 -2.71 -9.06
C PHE A 612 -2.29 -2.58 -9.77
N VAL A 613 -1.70 -3.69 -10.26
CA VAL A 613 -0.42 -3.63 -10.98
C VAL A 613 -0.55 -3.22 -12.46
N SER A 614 -1.75 -3.27 -13.04
CA SER A 614 -1.95 -3.06 -14.48
C SER A 614 -2.00 -1.58 -14.85
N GLY A 615 -1.55 -1.24 -16.05
CA GLY A 615 -1.64 0.12 -16.60
C GLY A 615 -3.07 0.64 -16.71
N ALA A 616 -4.07 -0.24 -16.67
CA ALA A 616 -5.48 0.12 -16.70
C ALA A 616 -5.99 0.72 -15.38
N ALA A 617 -5.22 0.62 -14.29
CA ALA A 617 -5.56 1.13 -12.97
C ALA A 617 -4.91 2.50 -12.65
N HIS A 618 -4.12 3.05 -13.58
CA HIS A 618 -3.36 4.28 -13.41
C HIS A 618 -3.69 5.29 -14.51
N ASN A 619 -3.46 6.58 -14.24
CA ASN A 619 -3.62 7.68 -15.19
C ASN A 619 -2.48 7.70 -16.23
N VAL A 620 -2.29 6.62 -16.97
CA VAL A 620 -1.23 6.44 -17.98
C VAL A 620 -1.80 6.29 -19.39
N VAL A 621 -0.92 6.23 -20.39
CA VAL A 621 -1.30 5.81 -21.75
C VAL A 621 -1.04 4.30 -21.89
N GLN A 622 -2.01 3.59 -22.47
CA GLN A 622 -1.84 2.20 -22.89
C GLN A 622 -1.95 2.09 -24.40
N PHE A 623 -1.14 1.21 -24.99
CA PHE A 623 -1.16 0.95 -26.43
C PHE A 623 -1.90 -0.35 -26.76
N VAL A 624 -2.48 -0.38 -27.95
CA VAL A 624 -3.24 -1.52 -28.48
C VAL A 624 -2.31 -2.40 -29.32
N ASP A 625 -2.23 -3.69 -29.02
CA ASP A 625 -1.46 -4.66 -29.79
C ASP A 625 -2.14 -5.03 -31.13
N ALA A 626 -1.49 -5.92 -31.89
CA ALA A 626 -1.99 -6.38 -33.19
C ALA A 626 -3.32 -7.17 -33.09
N ASP A 627 -3.65 -7.71 -31.91
CA ASP A 627 -4.88 -8.45 -31.65
C ASP A 627 -6.01 -7.54 -31.11
N GLY A 628 -5.76 -6.24 -30.97
CA GLY A 628 -6.73 -5.28 -30.47
C GLY A 628 -6.80 -5.21 -28.93
N ARG A 629 -5.81 -5.74 -28.21
CA ARG A 629 -5.78 -5.74 -26.73
C ARG A 629 -4.92 -4.60 -26.21
N LEU A 630 -5.39 -3.96 -25.14
CA LEU A 630 -4.59 -3.00 -24.39
C LEU A 630 -3.46 -3.73 -23.66
N ARG A 631 -2.26 -3.17 -23.73
CA ARG A 631 -1.06 -3.71 -23.09
C ARG A 631 -0.64 -2.81 -21.95
N ASP A 632 -0.04 -3.42 -20.95
CA ASP A 632 0.60 -2.70 -19.86
C ASP A 632 1.89 -2.04 -20.36
N GLY A 633 2.16 -0.83 -19.86
CA GLY A 633 3.35 -0.04 -20.22
C GLY A 633 4.64 -0.57 -19.56
N PRO A 634 5.74 0.19 -19.60
CA PRO A 634 6.97 -0.21 -18.93
C PRO A 634 6.85 -0.14 -17.39
N LEU A 635 7.79 -0.79 -16.71
CA LEU A 635 8.00 -0.70 -15.26
C LEU A 635 9.07 0.34 -14.86
N CYS A 636 9.58 1.09 -15.83
CA CYS A 636 10.54 2.15 -15.58
C CYS A 636 10.44 3.26 -16.64
N SER A 637 10.80 4.47 -16.23
CA SER A 637 10.93 5.62 -17.11
C SER A 637 12.10 6.50 -16.68
N SER A 638 12.32 7.58 -17.42
CA SER A 638 13.37 8.56 -17.14
C SER A 638 12.76 9.94 -17.05
N CYS A 639 12.88 10.59 -15.90
CA CYS A 639 12.56 12.00 -15.76
C CYS A 639 13.68 12.85 -16.41
N GLU A 640 13.43 13.36 -17.61
CA GLU A 640 14.40 14.12 -18.41
C GLU A 640 14.57 15.56 -17.89
N GLU A 641 13.50 16.15 -17.35
CA GLU A 641 13.51 17.54 -16.94
C GLU A 641 12.52 17.84 -15.81
N VAL A 642 12.94 18.61 -14.80
CA VAL A 642 12.08 19.11 -13.72
C VAL A 642 12.38 20.59 -13.47
N PHE A 643 11.35 21.38 -13.24
CA PHE A 643 11.47 22.80 -12.91
C PHE A 643 10.34 23.26 -11.99
N PHE A 644 10.67 24.07 -10.99
CA PHE A 644 9.71 24.65 -10.05
C PHE A 644 9.86 26.16 -9.99
N SER A 645 8.74 26.89 -9.95
CA SER A 645 8.71 28.35 -9.76
C SER A 645 7.45 28.78 -9.03
N GLU A 646 7.31 30.06 -8.66
CA GLU A 646 6.09 30.55 -7.99
C GLU A 646 4.84 30.45 -8.91
N GLU A 647 5.02 30.55 -10.22
CA GLU A 647 3.92 30.67 -11.19
C GLU A 647 3.64 29.38 -11.95
N LEU A 648 4.63 28.50 -12.07
CA LEU A 648 4.55 27.27 -12.86
C LEU A 648 5.56 26.24 -12.37
N ASP A 649 5.09 25.01 -12.26
CA ASP A 649 5.93 23.84 -12.05
C ASP A 649 5.78 22.89 -13.25
N TYR A 650 6.84 22.17 -13.59
CA TYR A 650 6.93 21.40 -14.83
C TYR A 650 7.80 20.16 -14.65
N THR A 651 7.36 19.05 -15.25
CA THR A 651 8.18 17.87 -15.48
C THR A 651 8.00 17.32 -16.89
N ARG A 652 9.05 16.70 -17.41
CA ARG A 652 9.05 15.90 -18.64
C ARG A 652 9.73 14.57 -18.40
N SER A 653 9.09 13.49 -18.81
CA SER A 653 9.68 12.16 -18.81
C SER A 653 9.68 11.54 -20.20
N TRP A 654 10.62 10.63 -20.40
CA TRP A 654 10.59 9.66 -21.49
C TRP A 654 10.14 8.32 -20.93
N ILE A 655 9.08 7.76 -21.53
CA ILE A 655 8.45 6.51 -21.11
C ILE A 655 8.70 5.48 -22.21
N PRO A 656 9.60 4.51 -22.01
CA PRO A 656 9.95 3.53 -23.04
C PRO A 656 8.83 2.50 -23.23
N ASP A 657 8.11 2.53 -24.36
CA ASP A 657 7.04 1.57 -24.65
C ASP A 657 7.33 0.75 -25.90
N GLU A 658 7.00 -0.55 -25.90
CA GLU A 658 7.28 -1.43 -27.04
C GLU A 658 6.46 -1.07 -28.30
N TYR A 659 5.32 -0.39 -28.14
CA TYR A 659 4.45 0.04 -29.24
C TYR A 659 4.67 1.49 -29.65
N ALA A 660 5.51 2.26 -28.95
CA ALA A 660 5.82 3.63 -29.30
C ALA A 660 7.32 3.81 -29.54
N ALA A 661 7.69 4.25 -30.75
CA ALA A 661 9.08 4.58 -31.07
C ALA A 661 9.59 5.78 -30.25
N ASP A 662 8.66 6.64 -29.83
CA ASP A 662 8.93 7.75 -28.94
C ASP A 662 7.66 8.10 -28.15
N TYR A 663 7.75 8.12 -26.83
CA TYR A 663 6.67 8.54 -25.94
C TYR A 663 7.26 9.41 -24.84
N ARG A 664 6.85 10.68 -24.82
CA ARG A 664 7.18 11.63 -23.76
C ARG A 664 5.91 12.17 -23.12
N ARG A 665 5.92 12.26 -21.80
CA ARG A 665 4.87 12.90 -21.04
C ARG A 665 5.37 14.21 -20.46
N HIS A 666 4.61 15.27 -20.67
CA HIS A 666 4.78 16.55 -20.02
C HIS A 666 3.67 16.72 -19.00
N PHE A 667 4.02 17.07 -17.77
CA PHE A 667 3.06 17.38 -16.72
C PHE A 667 3.37 18.76 -16.15
N VAL A 668 2.38 19.66 -16.18
CA VAL A 668 2.55 21.08 -15.85
C VAL A 668 1.52 21.47 -14.82
N PHE A 669 1.93 22.14 -13.74
CA PHE A 669 1.03 22.79 -12.80
C PHE A 669 1.14 24.31 -12.93
N ILE A 670 0.08 24.95 -13.41
CA ILE A 670 0.02 26.39 -13.71
C ILE A 670 -0.64 27.10 -12.53
N LYS A 671 0.16 27.79 -11.73
CA LYS A 671 -0.25 28.48 -10.49
C LYS A 671 -0.66 29.94 -10.68
N ALA A 672 -0.29 30.54 -11.81
CA ALA A 672 -0.43 31.98 -12.12
C ALA A 672 -1.88 32.51 -12.21
N GLY A 673 -2.70 32.33 -11.16
CA GLY A 673 -4.12 32.70 -11.09
C GLY A 673 -5.08 31.64 -11.66
N PHE A 674 -4.57 30.50 -12.13
CA PHE A 674 -5.39 29.47 -12.77
C PHE A 674 -5.54 28.19 -11.95
N SER A 675 -4.50 27.76 -11.25
CA SER A 675 -4.47 26.49 -10.48
C SER A 675 -4.94 25.27 -11.30
N VAL A 676 -4.48 25.17 -12.55
CA VAL A 676 -4.81 24.09 -13.49
C VAL A 676 -3.60 23.20 -13.76
N TYR A 677 -3.85 21.96 -14.16
CA TYR A 677 -2.83 21.03 -14.62
C TYR A 677 -2.96 20.79 -16.12
N LEU A 678 -1.83 20.68 -16.82
CA LEU A 678 -1.79 20.33 -18.24
C LEU A 678 -0.97 19.06 -18.40
N VAL A 679 -1.55 18.09 -19.10
CA VAL A 679 -0.87 16.85 -19.49
C VAL A 679 -0.73 16.84 -21.01
N TRP A 680 0.49 16.69 -21.50
CA TRP A 680 0.76 16.47 -22.91
C TRP A 680 1.56 15.18 -23.10
N ASP A 681 0.94 14.20 -23.73
CA ASP A 681 1.60 12.99 -24.20
C ASP A 681 1.94 13.15 -25.67
N GLN A 682 3.24 13.29 -25.95
CA GLN A 682 3.81 13.34 -27.28
C GLN A 682 4.14 11.92 -27.73
N ILE A 683 3.48 11.43 -28.77
CA ILE A 683 3.51 10.02 -29.16
C ILE A 683 3.92 9.86 -30.62
N ARG A 684 4.91 9.01 -30.87
CA ARG A 684 5.24 8.48 -32.20
C ARG A 684 5.04 6.98 -32.19
N SER A 685 3.87 6.56 -32.67
CA SER A 685 3.46 5.16 -32.69
C SER A 685 2.64 4.84 -33.94
N THR A 686 2.64 3.57 -34.35
CA THR A 686 1.69 3.04 -35.34
C THR A 686 0.52 2.30 -34.69
N ALA A 687 0.55 2.11 -33.37
CA ALA A 687 -0.51 1.50 -32.59
C ALA A 687 -1.53 2.56 -32.17
N ALA A 688 -2.81 2.16 -32.11
CA ALA A 688 -3.81 2.95 -31.40
C ALA A 688 -3.51 2.95 -29.89
N SER A 689 -4.08 3.91 -29.16
CA SER A 689 -3.80 4.09 -27.75
C SER A 689 -5.03 4.56 -26.98
N VAL A 690 -4.93 4.46 -25.66
CA VAL A 690 -5.93 4.96 -24.71
C VAL A 690 -5.22 5.76 -23.63
N TRP A 691 -5.73 6.96 -23.33
CA TRP A 691 -5.32 7.74 -22.17
C TRP A 691 -6.32 7.52 -21.03
N ASN A 692 -5.82 7.03 -19.89
CA ASN A 692 -6.62 6.71 -18.72
C ASN A 692 -6.73 7.91 -17.76
N LEU A 693 -7.92 8.14 -17.19
CA LEU A 693 -8.17 9.08 -16.11
C LEU A 693 -9.08 8.46 -15.05
N HIS A 694 -8.59 8.35 -13.84
CA HIS A 694 -9.28 7.86 -12.66
C HIS A 694 -9.70 9.06 -11.81
N THR A 695 -10.95 9.08 -11.38
CA THR A 695 -11.48 10.12 -10.51
C THR A 695 -12.23 9.51 -9.34
N LEU A 696 -12.00 10.08 -8.15
CA LEU A 696 -12.75 9.76 -6.94
C LEU A 696 -14.09 10.52 -6.98
N SER A 697 -14.98 10.08 -7.87
CA SER A 697 -16.24 10.74 -8.20
C SER A 697 -17.46 9.83 -8.09
N THR A 698 -18.63 10.45 -7.95
CA THR A 698 -19.93 9.75 -7.83
C THR A 698 -20.75 9.77 -9.11
N GLY A 699 -20.26 10.48 -10.13
CA GLY A 699 -20.87 10.62 -11.44
C GLY A 699 -20.05 11.58 -12.30
N ALA A 700 -20.36 11.64 -13.59
CA ALA A 700 -19.73 12.58 -14.51
C ALA A 700 -20.66 12.98 -15.65
N GLU A 701 -20.43 14.17 -16.18
CA GLU A 701 -20.99 14.65 -17.44
C GLU A 701 -19.89 14.54 -18.50
N MET A 702 -20.21 14.06 -19.70
CA MET A 702 -19.21 13.77 -20.73
C MET A 702 -19.73 14.12 -22.11
N ASP A 703 -18.84 14.67 -22.95
CA ASP A 703 -19.00 14.74 -24.40
C ASP A 703 -17.71 14.29 -25.10
N ALA A 704 -17.57 14.57 -26.41
CA ALA A 704 -16.41 14.13 -27.18
C ALA A 704 -15.09 14.84 -26.82
N GLN A 705 -15.15 15.99 -26.14
CA GLN A 705 -13.99 16.85 -25.83
C GLN A 705 -13.91 17.25 -24.36
N SER A 706 -14.83 16.78 -23.50
CA SER A 706 -14.84 17.12 -22.08
C SER A 706 -15.36 15.99 -21.19
N ILE A 707 -14.79 15.93 -19.98
CA ILE A 707 -15.28 15.12 -18.86
C ILE A 707 -15.39 16.06 -17.65
N SER A 708 -16.57 16.17 -17.05
CA SER A 708 -16.80 16.88 -15.79
C SER A 708 -17.17 15.86 -14.72
N ALA A 709 -16.18 15.39 -13.96
CA ALA A 709 -16.37 14.40 -12.89
C ALA A 709 -16.80 15.09 -11.58
N HIS A 710 -17.86 14.59 -10.95
CA HIS A 710 -18.40 15.09 -9.68
C HIS A 710 -17.69 14.40 -8.51
N CYS A 711 -16.56 14.98 -8.11
CA CYS A 711 -15.70 14.49 -7.04
C CYS A 711 -16.33 14.69 -5.65
N LEU A 712 -15.70 14.11 -4.63
CA LEU A 712 -16.10 14.31 -3.23
C LEU A 712 -15.92 15.79 -2.80
N GLY A 713 -16.49 16.15 -1.66
CA GLY A 713 -16.27 17.48 -1.05
C GLY A 713 -16.84 18.67 -1.83
N GLY A 714 -17.77 18.44 -2.77
CA GLY A 714 -18.35 19.50 -3.61
C GLY A 714 -17.43 19.95 -4.76
N MET A 715 -16.31 19.25 -4.97
CA MET A 715 -15.37 19.55 -6.05
C MET A 715 -15.79 18.88 -7.36
N ARG A 716 -15.36 19.47 -8.47
CA ARG A 716 -15.38 18.87 -9.80
C ARG A 716 -13.97 18.79 -10.35
N LEU A 717 -13.68 17.75 -11.14
CA LEU A 717 -12.52 17.72 -12.02
C LEU A 717 -12.99 17.81 -13.46
N ASN A 718 -12.72 18.93 -14.11
CA ASN A 718 -12.98 19.12 -15.53
C ASN A 718 -11.74 18.73 -16.33
N ALA A 719 -11.83 17.69 -17.16
CA ALA A 719 -10.82 17.38 -18.15
C ALA A 719 -11.28 17.93 -19.52
N LEU A 720 -10.59 18.95 -20.03
CA LEU A 720 -10.82 19.53 -21.35
C LEU A 720 -9.78 18.96 -22.33
N ILE A 721 -10.27 18.27 -23.35
CA ILE A 721 -9.46 17.48 -24.27
C ILE A 721 -9.24 18.32 -25.54
N ALA A 722 -8.02 18.83 -25.70
CA ALA A 722 -7.61 19.50 -26.94
C ALA A 722 -7.27 18.48 -28.04
N GLU A 723 -6.58 17.40 -27.66
CA GLU A 723 -6.14 16.34 -28.57
C GLU A 723 -6.36 14.96 -27.92
N PRO A 724 -6.85 13.95 -28.66
CA PRO A 724 -7.33 14.03 -30.05
C PRO A 724 -8.67 14.78 -30.16
N THR A 725 -8.96 15.35 -31.34
CA THR A 725 -10.24 16.03 -31.58
C THR A 725 -11.37 15.05 -31.87
N GLY A 726 -12.51 15.20 -31.20
CA GLY A 726 -13.67 14.32 -31.40
C GLY A 726 -13.40 12.93 -30.83
N ALA A 727 -12.78 12.87 -29.66
CA ALA A 727 -12.37 11.62 -29.04
C ALA A 727 -13.58 10.73 -28.74
N VAL A 728 -13.38 9.41 -28.83
CA VAL A 728 -14.29 8.44 -28.23
C VAL A 728 -13.88 8.29 -26.78
N ILE A 729 -14.83 8.51 -25.86
CA ILE A 729 -14.59 8.36 -24.43
C ILE A 729 -15.47 7.23 -23.90
N THR A 730 -14.85 6.26 -23.22
CA THR A 730 -15.55 5.19 -22.51
C THR A 730 -15.32 5.31 -21.01
N THR A 731 -16.29 4.85 -20.21
CA THR A 731 -16.22 4.91 -18.75
C THR A 731 -16.45 3.54 -18.11
N GLY A 732 -15.89 3.33 -16.93
CA GLY A 732 -16.10 2.16 -16.08
C GLY A 732 -15.66 2.47 -14.65
N ASP A 733 -15.65 1.44 -13.81
CA ASP A 733 -15.23 1.56 -12.41
C ASP A 733 -14.09 0.57 -12.14
N GLY A 734 -13.18 0.97 -11.26
CA GLY A 734 -12.10 0.13 -10.76
C GLY A 734 -11.80 0.41 -9.29
N ALA A 735 -11.29 -0.60 -8.58
CA ALA A 735 -10.99 -0.51 -7.16
C ALA A 735 -9.94 0.56 -6.87
N VAL A 736 -10.03 1.15 -5.68
CA VAL A 736 -9.05 2.09 -5.14
C VAL A 736 -8.74 1.72 -3.69
N GLY A 737 -7.46 1.64 -3.36
CA GLY A 737 -6.96 1.51 -2.01
C GLY A 737 -7.02 2.85 -1.27
N GLY A 738 -6.87 2.84 0.07
CA GLY A 738 -6.76 4.10 0.82
C GLY A 738 -7.89 4.45 1.79
N ALA A 739 -8.91 3.60 1.96
CA ALA A 739 -10.01 3.82 2.93
C ALA A 739 -10.83 5.11 2.71
N TYR A 740 -10.95 5.57 1.45
CA TYR A 740 -11.87 6.65 1.11
C TYR A 740 -13.35 6.18 1.21
N PRO A 741 -14.32 7.11 1.29
CA PRO A 741 -15.75 6.76 1.32
C PRO A 741 -16.23 5.96 0.09
N LEU A 742 -15.50 6.06 -1.03
CA LEU A 742 -15.75 5.27 -2.23
C LEU A 742 -14.76 4.10 -2.28
N ALA A 743 -15.27 2.89 -2.54
CA ALA A 743 -14.47 1.69 -2.73
C ALA A 743 -13.93 1.54 -4.17
N ALA A 744 -14.36 2.42 -5.07
CA ALA A 744 -13.99 2.44 -6.48
C ALA A 744 -13.79 3.88 -6.98
N GLN A 745 -12.92 4.04 -7.97
CA GLN A 745 -12.82 5.23 -8.79
C GLN A 745 -13.56 5.00 -10.11
N GLN A 746 -14.23 6.05 -10.61
CA GLN A 746 -14.64 6.06 -12.00
C GLN A 746 -13.36 6.21 -12.85
N HIS A 747 -13.21 5.37 -13.86
CA HIS A 747 -12.14 5.51 -14.85
C HIS A 747 -12.74 5.92 -16.19
N PHE A 748 -12.03 6.79 -16.89
CA PHE A 748 -12.34 7.25 -18.23
C PHE A 748 -11.18 6.91 -19.15
N ARG A 749 -11.54 6.52 -20.38
CA ARG A 749 -10.60 6.10 -21.41
C ARG A 749 -10.83 6.95 -22.64
N ILE A 750 -9.85 7.79 -22.97
CA ILE A 750 -9.86 8.65 -24.14
C ILE A 750 -9.11 7.91 -25.25
N HIS A 751 -9.83 7.49 -26.30
CA HIS A 751 -9.26 6.69 -27.37
C HIS A 751 -8.59 7.57 -28.43
N GLY A 752 -7.36 7.20 -28.80
CA GLY A 752 -6.57 7.83 -29.84
C GLY A 752 -6.28 6.85 -30.98
N GLY A 753 -6.27 7.36 -32.22
CA GLY A 753 -5.79 6.60 -33.37
C GLY A 753 -4.27 6.46 -33.38
N PRO A 754 -3.70 5.68 -34.32
CA PRO A 754 -2.26 5.54 -34.49
C PRO A 754 -1.48 6.86 -34.45
N GLY A 755 -0.57 6.98 -33.47
CA GLY A 755 0.30 8.15 -33.31
C GLY A 755 -0.41 9.43 -32.89
N SER A 756 -1.58 9.33 -32.27
CA SER A 756 -2.29 10.50 -31.73
C SER A 756 -1.59 10.99 -30.46
N ASP A 757 -1.30 12.30 -30.39
CA ASP A 757 -0.93 12.96 -29.14
C ASP A 757 -2.18 13.11 -28.24
N TYR A 758 -1.96 13.22 -26.93
CA TYR A 758 -2.99 13.65 -25.98
C TYR A 758 -2.60 14.97 -25.36
N LEU A 759 -3.48 15.97 -25.45
CA LEU A 759 -3.32 17.25 -24.76
C LEU A 759 -4.57 17.52 -23.94
N VAL A 760 -4.45 17.38 -22.63
CA VAL A 760 -5.58 17.43 -21.69
C VAL A 760 -5.32 18.47 -20.62
N LEU A 761 -6.24 19.43 -20.47
CA LEU A 761 -6.23 20.38 -19.37
C LEU A 761 -7.14 19.86 -18.25
N LEU A 762 -6.59 19.68 -17.06
CA LEU A 762 -7.32 19.28 -15.86
C LEU A 762 -7.54 20.51 -14.98
N HIS A 763 -8.80 20.88 -14.78
CA HIS A 763 -9.22 22.01 -13.97
C HIS A 763 -10.05 21.53 -12.76
N PRO A 764 -9.43 21.48 -11.57
CA PRO A 764 -10.15 21.42 -10.31
C PRO A 764 -11.09 22.63 -10.17
N GLN A 765 -12.36 22.39 -9.89
CA GLN A 765 -13.37 23.44 -9.74
C GLN A 765 -14.18 23.20 -8.46
N GLY A 766 -14.11 24.14 -7.52
CA GLY A 766 -15.05 24.24 -6.41
C GLY A 766 -16.35 24.96 -6.80
N GLU A 767 -17.38 24.89 -5.96
CA GLU A 767 -18.72 25.46 -6.21
C GLU A 767 -18.71 26.94 -6.63
N ASP A 768 -17.79 27.73 -6.08
CA ASP A 768 -17.67 29.17 -6.34
C ASP A 768 -16.62 29.55 -7.40
N SER A 769 -15.93 28.57 -7.99
CA SER A 769 -14.84 28.86 -8.94
C SER A 769 -15.36 29.07 -10.37
N SER A 770 -14.83 30.08 -11.04
CA SER A 770 -15.15 30.34 -12.45
C SER A 770 -14.60 29.24 -13.34
N GLY A 771 -15.44 28.71 -14.24
CA GLY A 771 -14.99 27.73 -15.23
C GLY A 771 -13.88 28.27 -16.15
N VAL A 772 -13.13 27.35 -16.75
CA VAL A 772 -12.15 27.64 -17.82
C VAL A 772 -12.66 27.11 -19.15
N GLU A 773 -12.37 27.84 -20.21
CA GLU A 773 -12.63 27.44 -21.59
C GLU A 773 -11.32 27.20 -22.33
N LEU A 774 -11.26 26.13 -23.12
CA LEU A 774 -10.11 25.76 -23.94
C LEU A 774 -10.48 25.91 -25.42
N ALA A 775 -9.76 26.76 -26.15
CA ALA A 775 -10.00 27.00 -27.56
C ALA A 775 -8.70 26.91 -28.37
N ARG A 776 -8.73 26.15 -29.47
CA ARG A 776 -7.63 26.11 -30.43
C ARG A 776 -7.57 27.41 -31.21
N LEU A 777 -6.37 27.97 -31.34
CA LEU A 777 -6.11 29.15 -32.17
C LEU A 777 -5.64 28.71 -33.56
N ASP A 778 -6.60 28.50 -34.47
CA ASP A 778 -6.32 28.26 -35.88
C ASP A 778 -6.34 29.59 -36.64
N ASP A 779 -5.17 30.22 -36.77
CA ASP A 779 -5.04 31.52 -37.45
C ASP A 779 -4.56 31.42 -38.91
N GLY A 780 -4.46 30.19 -39.44
CA GLY A 780 -3.95 29.88 -40.77
C GLY A 780 -2.46 30.21 -40.99
N ARG A 781 -1.74 30.63 -39.94
CA ARG A 781 -0.35 31.10 -39.99
C ARG A 781 0.61 30.25 -39.16
N ASN A 782 0.10 29.33 -38.34
CA ASN A 782 0.94 28.39 -37.61
C ASN A 782 1.77 27.50 -38.55
N GLU A 783 3.09 27.45 -38.32
CA GLU A 783 3.99 26.54 -39.03
C GLU A 783 3.58 25.08 -38.77
N ALA A 784 3.78 24.21 -39.77
CA ALA A 784 3.44 22.79 -39.66
C ALA A 784 4.16 22.14 -38.46
N GLY A 785 3.41 21.78 -37.41
CA GLY A 785 3.94 21.17 -36.18
C GLY A 785 3.69 21.97 -34.91
N ILE A 786 3.44 23.28 -35.00
CA ILE A 786 3.05 24.12 -33.85
C ILE A 786 1.53 24.13 -33.70
N ARG A 787 1.05 23.97 -32.46
CA ARG A 787 -0.37 24.10 -32.10
C ARG A 787 -0.50 25.06 -30.92
N LEU A 788 -1.43 25.99 -31.04
CA LEU A 788 -1.68 27.03 -30.04
C LEU A 788 -3.08 26.87 -29.46
N TYR A 789 -3.18 26.90 -28.14
CA TYR A 789 -4.44 26.78 -27.42
C TYR A 789 -4.57 27.94 -26.44
N LYS A 790 -5.69 28.65 -26.50
CA LYS A 790 -6.04 29.68 -25.54
C LYS A 790 -6.90 29.08 -24.44
N VAL A 791 -6.50 29.29 -23.19
CA VAL A 791 -7.30 28.98 -22.00
C VAL A 791 -7.80 30.30 -21.42
N SER A 792 -9.10 30.43 -21.20
CA SER A 792 -9.73 31.65 -20.67
C SER A 792 -10.59 31.34 -19.45
N GLN A 793 -10.52 32.18 -18.42
CA GLN A 793 -11.44 32.18 -17.28
C GLN A 793 -12.57 33.18 -17.51
N GLN A 794 -13.74 32.93 -16.91
CA GLN A 794 -14.87 33.88 -16.97
C GLN A 794 -14.53 35.25 -16.34
N GLY A 795 -13.57 35.31 -15.41
CA GLY A 795 -13.06 36.55 -14.82
C GLY A 795 -12.16 37.40 -15.73
N GLY A 796 -11.93 36.98 -16.98
CA GLY A 796 -11.15 37.72 -17.97
C GLY A 796 -9.66 37.37 -18.01
N GLY A 797 -9.15 36.58 -17.06
CA GLY A 797 -7.80 36.01 -17.12
C GLY A 797 -7.66 34.99 -18.26
N TRP A 798 -6.53 34.99 -18.96
CA TRP A 798 -6.24 33.99 -20.00
C TRP A 798 -4.75 33.71 -20.14
N PHE A 799 -4.43 32.55 -20.73
CA PHE A 799 -3.07 32.16 -21.13
C PHE A 799 -3.09 31.36 -22.44
N ILE A 800 -1.92 31.22 -23.07
CA ILE A 800 -1.71 30.39 -24.25
C ILE A 800 -0.83 29.21 -23.89
N VAL A 801 -1.23 28.02 -24.31
CA VAL A 801 -0.36 26.85 -24.42
C VAL A 801 0.12 26.76 -25.85
N ALA A 802 1.43 26.80 -26.04
CA ALA A 802 2.06 26.63 -27.33
C ALA A 802 2.87 25.32 -27.33
N VAL A 803 2.48 24.35 -28.16
CA VAL A 803 3.17 23.04 -28.26
C VAL A 803 3.83 22.89 -29.63
N ASN A 804 5.03 22.31 -29.66
CA ASN A 804 5.71 21.91 -30.89
C ASN A 804 5.93 20.40 -30.91
N GLY A 805 5.02 19.69 -31.59
CA GLY A 805 5.13 18.24 -31.76
C GLY A 805 6.13 17.81 -32.85
N SER A 806 6.82 18.74 -33.51
CA SER A 806 7.77 18.42 -34.57
C SER A 806 9.16 18.04 -34.03
N ALA A 807 10.01 17.49 -34.90
CA ALA A 807 11.38 17.08 -34.58
C ALA A 807 12.42 18.22 -34.64
N ARG A 808 12.00 19.48 -34.85
CA ARG A 808 12.90 20.64 -34.94
C ARG A 808 12.32 21.84 -34.21
N ALA A 809 13.18 22.76 -33.79
CA ALA A 809 12.73 24.06 -33.32
C ALA A 809 11.92 24.76 -34.43
N GLN A 810 10.84 25.41 -34.05
CA GLN A 810 9.95 26.12 -34.97
C GLN A 810 9.65 27.52 -34.44
N GLN A 811 9.36 28.44 -35.35
CA GLN A 811 9.03 29.82 -35.00
C GLN A 811 7.55 30.05 -35.32
N THR A 812 6.81 30.65 -34.40
CA THR A 812 5.43 31.06 -34.66
C THR A 812 5.21 32.53 -34.31
N SER A 813 4.24 33.15 -34.99
CA SER A 813 3.82 34.52 -34.72
C SER A 813 2.72 34.52 -33.66
N LEU A 814 2.85 35.42 -32.68
CA LEU A 814 1.83 35.67 -31.66
C LEU A 814 1.05 36.97 -31.94
N ALA A 815 1.04 37.41 -33.20
CA ALA A 815 0.47 38.69 -33.59
C ALA A 815 -1.03 38.80 -33.22
N GLY A 816 -1.41 39.90 -32.57
CA GLY A 816 -2.79 40.17 -32.16
C GLY A 816 -3.16 39.71 -30.74
N LEU A 817 -2.24 39.06 -30.03
CA LEU A 817 -2.45 38.63 -28.63
C LEU A 817 -1.97 39.66 -27.59
N GLY A 818 -1.36 40.76 -28.03
CA GLY A 818 -0.74 41.75 -27.13
C GLY A 818 0.60 41.27 -26.56
N PRO A 819 1.20 42.02 -25.62
CA PRO A 819 2.49 41.67 -25.06
C PRO A 819 2.39 40.45 -24.13
N LEU A 820 3.17 39.41 -24.43
CA LEU A 820 3.19 38.16 -23.67
C LEU A 820 4.51 37.95 -22.91
N ARG A 821 4.44 37.14 -21.85
CA ARG A 821 5.61 36.57 -21.17
C ARG A 821 5.43 35.07 -21.02
N ALA A 822 6.52 34.33 -21.16
CA ALA A 822 6.53 32.89 -20.91
C ALA A 822 6.70 32.61 -19.42
N LEU A 823 5.88 31.72 -18.88
CA LEU A 823 6.01 31.24 -17.50
C LEU A 823 7.23 30.32 -17.37
N GLY A 824 7.82 30.30 -16.17
CA GLY A 824 8.99 29.48 -15.84
C GLY A 824 10.31 29.91 -16.49
N GLY A 825 10.35 31.09 -17.14
CA GLY A 825 11.57 31.63 -17.75
C GLY A 825 12.10 30.84 -18.96
N ARG A 826 11.32 29.89 -19.47
CA ARG A 826 11.66 29.09 -20.65
C ARG A 826 11.01 29.72 -21.88
N GLY A 827 11.79 29.82 -22.96
CA GLY A 827 11.32 30.35 -24.24
C GLY A 827 11.81 31.77 -24.47
N GLN A 828 12.43 31.99 -25.63
CA GLN A 828 12.81 33.32 -26.07
C GLN A 828 11.64 33.93 -26.84
N ILE A 829 10.92 34.85 -26.20
CA ILE A 829 10.02 35.75 -26.92
C ILE A 829 10.88 36.83 -27.54
N VAL A 830 11.11 36.73 -28.84
CA VAL A 830 11.89 37.71 -29.59
C VAL A 830 10.92 38.72 -30.19
N ALA A 831 11.05 39.98 -29.76
CA ALA A 831 10.38 41.10 -30.41
C ALA A 831 11.12 41.42 -31.72
N ALA A 832 10.61 40.92 -32.84
CA ALA A 832 11.18 41.21 -34.15
C ALA A 832 10.86 42.64 -34.62
N ASP A 833 9.66 43.14 -34.28
CA ASP A 833 9.16 44.52 -34.47
C ASP A 833 8.10 44.83 -33.39
N PRO A 834 7.81 46.11 -33.06
CA PRO A 834 6.63 46.48 -32.26
C PRO A 834 5.35 45.94 -32.91
N GLY A 835 4.67 45.00 -32.22
CA GLY A 835 3.44 44.36 -32.71
C GLY A 835 3.62 43.05 -33.49
N LYS A 836 4.86 42.55 -33.65
CA LYS A 836 5.16 41.22 -34.20
C LYS A 836 6.00 40.40 -33.22
N GLU A 837 5.38 40.02 -32.11
CA GLU A 837 6.00 39.08 -31.18
C GLU A 837 6.10 37.71 -31.87
N THR A 838 7.31 37.14 -31.85
CA THR A 838 7.56 35.78 -32.34
C THR A 838 8.07 34.92 -31.20
N LEU A 839 7.63 33.67 -31.18
CA LEU A 839 8.06 32.67 -30.21
C LEU A 839 8.80 31.57 -30.96
N ILE A 840 10.01 31.26 -30.47
CA ILE A 840 10.74 30.07 -30.88
C ILE A 840 10.41 28.96 -29.89
N ILE A 841 9.88 27.86 -30.39
CA ILE A 841 9.50 26.68 -29.62
C ILE A 841 10.43 25.54 -30.01
N GLU A 842 11.23 25.04 -29.08
CA GLU A 842 12.11 23.89 -29.32
C GLU A 842 11.30 22.61 -29.68
N ALA A 843 11.96 21.66 -30.34
CA ALA A 843 11.34 20.39 -30.72
C ALA A 843 10.83 19.62 -29.49
N GLY A 844 9.59 19.12 -29.55
CA GLY A 844 9.01 18.35 -28.43
C GLY A 844 8.89 19.15 -27.15
N MET A 845 8.68 20.46 -27.24
CA MET A 845 8.50 21.35 -26.09
C MET A 845 7.15 22.03 -26.09
N LEU A 846 6.70 22.39 -24.88
CA LEU A 846 5.56 23.26 -24.65
C LEU A 846 5.99 24.52 -23.91
N TYR A 847 5.28 25.62 -24.15
CA TYR A 847 5.38 26.86 -23.39
C TYR A 847 4.01 27.35 -22.96
N VAL A 848 3.95 27.92 -21.76
CA VAL A 848 2.77 28.60 -21.22
C VAL A 848 3.04 30.09 -21.24
N LEU A 849 2.20 30.86 -21.93
CA LEU A 849 2.35 32.30 -22.12
C LEU A 849 1.19 33.03 -21.46
N VAL A 850 1.49 34.04 -20.66
CA VAL A 850 0.48 34.90 -20.03
C VAL A 850 0.64 36.35 -20.50
N PRO A 851 -0.44 37.15 -20.47
CA PRO A 851 -0.36 38.60 -20.65
C PRO A 851 0.64 39.24 -19.67
N ARG A 852 1.32 40.28 -20.14
CA ARG A 852 2.21 41.11 -19.29
C ARG A 852 1.46 42.08 -18.41
#